data_AF-A0A2J8TC32-F1
#
_entry.id   AF-A0A2J8TC32-F1
#
_cell.length_a   1.000
_cell.length_b   1.000
_cell.length_c   1.000
_cell.angle_alpha   90.00
_cell.angle_beta   90.00
_cell.angle_gamma   90.00
#
_symmetry.space_group_name_H-M   'P 1'
#
loop_
_entity.id
_entity.type
_entity.pdbx_description
1 polymer ?
#
loop_
_entity_poly.entity_id
_entity_poly.type
_entity_poly.pdbx_seq_one_letter_code
_entity_poly.pdbx_strand_id
1 'polypeptide(L)'
;SFLGIHRLNGPLKCGQPQEVLVDYYIDPADASPDQEISFSYYLIGKGSLVMEGQKHLNSKKKGLKGSFSLSLTFTSRLAPDPSLVIYTIFPSGGVVADKIQFSVEMCFDNQVSLGFSPSQQLPGAEVELQLQAAPGSLCALRAVDASVLLLRPETELSNRSVYRMFPFWYGHYPYQVAEYDQCPVSGPWDFPQPLIDPVPQGHSSQHSVIWRPWFSEGTDLFSFFRDMGLKILSNAKIKKPVDCSHRSPEYSTAMGAGGGHPEAFESSTSSHRAEDSQVRQYFPETWLWDLFPIGNSGKEAVHVTVPDAITEWKAMSFCTSQSRGFGLSPTVGLTAFKPFFVDMTLPYSVVRGESFRLTATIFSYLKDCIRVQTDLAKSHEYQLESWADSQTSSCLCADEAKSYHWNITAVKLGHINFTISTKILDSNEPCGGQKGFVPQKGRSDTLIKPVLVKPEGVLVEKTHSSLLCPKGKVASESVSLELPMDIVPDSTKAYVSVLGDIMGTALQNLDGLVQMPSGCGEQNMVLFAPIIYVLQYLEKAGLLTEEIRSRAVGFLEIGYQKELMYKHSNGSYSAFGERDRNGNTWLTAFVTKCFGQAQKFIFIDPKNIQDALKWMAGNQLPSGCYANVGNLLHTAMKGGVDDEVSLTAYVTAALLEMGMEIDDPMVSQGLQCLKNSATSTTNLYTQALLAYIFSLAGEMDIRNFLLKQLDQQAIISGESIHWSQKPTPSSNASPWSEPAAVDVELTAYALLAQLTKPSLTQKEIAKATSIVAWLSKQRNAYGGFSSTQDTVVALQALAKYATTAYRPSEEINLVVKSTENFQRTFNIQSVNRLVFQKETLPNVPGMYTLEASGQGCVYVQTVLRYNILPPKNMTTFSLSVEIGKDRCEQPTSPRSLTLTIHTSYVGSRSSSNMAIVEVKMLSGFSPVEGTNQLLLQQPLVKKVEFGTDTLNIYLDELIKNTQTYTFTISQSVLVTNLKPATIKVYDYYLPDEQATIQYSDPCE
;
A
#
# COMPACT_ATOMS: atom_id res chain seq x y z
N SER A 1 -10.79 -48.05 38.99
CA SER A 1 -11.91 -47.10 38.75
C SER A 1 -11.85 -46.50 37.35
N PHE A 2 -12.92 -45.83 36.87
CA PHE A 2 -12.92 -44.95 35.69
C PHE A 2 -13.91 -43.77 35.83
N LEU A 3 -13.72 -42.74 34.99
CA LEU A 3 -14.61 -41.61 34.75
C LEU A 3 -14.93 -41.51 33.25
N GLY A 4 -16.07 -40.91 32.89
CA GLY A 4 -16.42 -40.60 31.50
C GLY A 4 -17.36 -39.40 31.39
N ILE A 5 -16.96 -38.38 30.63
CA ILE A 5 -17.71 -37.14 30.41
C ILE A 5 -18.49 -37.22 29.09
N HIS A 6 -19.78 -36.93 29.12
CA HIS A 6 -20.64 -36.96 27.93
C HIS A 6 -20.37 -35.78 26.99
N ARG A 7 -20.26 -36.07 25.70
CA ARG A 7 -20.03 -35.06 24.66
C ARG A 7 -21.33 -34.38 24.25
N LEU A 8 -21.36 -33.06 24.39
CA LEU A 8 -22.42 -32.21 23.85
C LEU A 8 -22.22 -32.03 22.33
N ASN A 9 -23.32 -32.02 21.57
CA ASN A 9 -23.31 -31.93 20.11
C ASN A 9 -23.54 -30.49 19.63
N GLY A 10 -22.68 -30.02 18.71
CA GLY A 10 -22.76 -28.67 18.13
C GLY A 10 -22.09 -27.58 18.99
N PRO A 11 -22.00 -26.34 18.47
CA PRO A 11 -21.44 -25.20 19.20
C PRO A 11 -22.41 -24.72 20.29
N LEU A 12 -21.89 -24.53 21.50
CA LEU A 12 -22.67 -24.09 22.66
C LEU A 12 -22.89 -22.56 22.62
N LYS A 13 -24.11 -22.12 22.91
CA LYS A 13 -24.46 -20.69 22.97
C LYS A 13 -23.97 -20.04 24.26
N CYS A 14 -23.46 -18.82 24.16
CA CYS A 14 -23.01 -18.05 25.32
C CYS A 14 -24.18 -17.63 26.23
N GLY A 15 -23.90 -17.53 27.53
CA GLY A 15 -24.84 -17.11 28.57
C GLY A 15 -25.86 -18.16 29.00
N GLN A 16 -25.97 -19.28 28.29
CA GLN A 16 -26.88 -20.37 28.65
C GLN A 16 -26.18 -21.38 29.58
N PRO A 17 -26.83 -21.81 30.68
CA PRO A 17 -26.35 -22.95 31.47
C PRO A 17 -26.56 -24.25 30.68
N GLN A 18 -25.58 -25.15 30.74
CA GLN A 18 -25.58 -26.46 30.09
C GLN A 18 -25.28 -27.53 31.15
N GLU A 19 -26.05 -28.62 31.18
CA GLU A 19 -25.75 -29.76 32.03
C GLU A 19 -24.79 -30.73 31.34
N VAL A 20 -23.57 -30.84 31.87
CA VAL A 20 -22.60 -31.85 31.48
C VAL A 20 -22.80 -33.08 32.35
N LEU A 21 -23.16 -34.20 31.73
CA LEU A 21 -23.29 -35.50 32.41
C LEU A 21 -21.93 -36.18 32.54
N VAL A 22 -21.69 -36.75 33.72
CA VAL A 22 -20.45 -37.44 34.08
C VAL A 22 -20.80 -38.79 34.69
N ASP A 23 -20.36 -39.86 34.05
CA ASP A 23 -20.47 -41.23 34.55
C ASP A 23 -19.22 -41.60 35.36
N TYR A 24 -19.42 -42.33 36.45
CA TYR A 24 -18.34 -42.85 37.29
C TYR A 24 -18.53 -44.34 37.57
N TYR A 25 -17.40 -45.05 37.65
CA TYR A 25 -17.32 -46.41 38.14
C TYR A 25 -16.11 -46.53 39.06
N ILE A 26 -16.36 -46.87 40.32
CA ILE A 26 -15.36 -46.95 41.36
C ILE A 26 -15.11 -48.42 41.67
N ASP A 27 -13.84 -48.82 41.69
CA ASP A 27 -13.46 -50.18 42.02
C ASP A 27 -13.53 -50.37 43.55
N PRO A 28 -14.08 -51.49 44.07
CA PRO A 28 -14.04 -51.80 45.50
C PRO A 28 -12.64 -51.81 46.12
N ALA A 29 -11.58 -51.98 45.31
CA ALA A 29 -10.19 -51.87 45.76
C ALA A 29 -9.68 -50.42 45.90
N ASP A 30 -10.30 -49.44 45.21
CA ASP A 30 -9.91 -48.02 45.25
C ASP A 30 -10.56 -47.27 46.42
N ALA A 31 -11.81 -47.60 46.77
CA ALA A 31 -12.54 -46.96 47.86
C ALA A 31 -13.54 -47.91 48.54
N SER A 32 -13.66 -47.79 49.87
CA SER A 32 -14.67 -48.54 50.62
C SER A 32 -16.09 -48.01 50.32
N PRO A 33 -17.13 -48.87 50.31
CA PRO A 33 -18.50 -48.46 49.97
C PRO A 33 -19.12 -47.47 50.97
N ASP A 34 -18.50 -47.33 52.14
CA ASP A 34 -18.91 -46.44 53.23
C ASP A 34 -18.38 -45.00 53.08
N GLN A 35 -17.46 -44.75 52.15
CA GLN A 35 -16.70 -43.51 52.03
C GLN A 35 -17.40 -42.44 51.17
N GLU A 36 -17.12 -41.17 51.48
CA GLU A 36 -17.47 -40.02 50.63
C GLU A 36 -16.33 -39.69 49.67
N ILE A 37 -16.67 -39.40 48.41
CA ILE A 37 -15.71 -39.25 47.32
C ILE A 37 -15.94 -37.88 46.65
N SER A 38 -14.86 -37.13 46.48
CA SER A 38 -14.85 -35.75 45.99
C SER A 38 -14.25 -35.64 44.59
N PHE A 39 -15.10 -35.46 43.59
CA PHE A 39 -14.69 -35.22 42.20
C PHE A 39 -14.36 -33.73 42.04
N SER A 40 -13.09 -33.41 41.81
CA SER A 40 -12.61 -32.04 41.53
C SER A 40 -12.65 -31.77 40.03
N TYR A 41 -12.94 -30.54 39.62
CA TYR A 41 -12.95 -30.16 38.21
C TYR A 41 -12.32 -28.78 37.95
N TYR A 42 -11.70 -28.65 36.77
CA TYR A 42 -11.11 -27.41 36.27
C TYR A 42 -11.62 -27.13 34.86
N LEU A 43 -12.12 -25.91 34.63
CA LEU A 43 -12.60 -25.42 33.34
C LEU A 43 -11.73 -24.24 32.88
N ILE A 44 -11.12 -24.39 31.71
CA ILE A 44 -10.14 -23.45 31.15
C ILE A 44 -10.69 -22.80 29.88
N GLY A 45 -10.49 -21.49 29.78
CA GLY A 45 -10.82 -20.66 28.62
C GLY A 45 -9.70 -19.65 28.34
N LYS A 46 -9.38 -19.44 27.06
CA LYS A 46 -8.34 -18.49 26.61
C LYS A 46 -7.01 -18.61 27.38
N GLY A 47 -6.57 -19.86 27.65
CA GLY A 47 -5.33 -20.16 28.38
C GLY A 47 -5.36 -19.86 29.89
N SER A 48 -6.52 -19.55 30.47
CA SER A 48 -6.70 -19.21 31.87
C SER A 48 -7.67 -20.16 32.58
N LEU A 49 -7.45 -20.45 33.87
CA LEU A 49 -8.42 -21.15 34.70
C LEU A 49 -9.61 -20.21 34.99
N VAL A 50 -10.78 -20.56 34.47
CA VAL A 50 -11.99 -19.71 34.56
C VAL A 50 -12.91 -20.18 35.69
N MET A 51 -12.95 -21.48 35.98
CA MET A 51 -13.74 -22.05 37.07
C MET A 51 -13.07 -23.31 37.62
N GLU A 52 -13.10 -23.44 38.94
CA GLU A 52 -12.78 -24.66 39.68
C GLU A 52 -13.94 -25.05 40.59
N GLY A 53 -14.00 -26.31 41.02
CA GLY A 53 -15.00 -26.75 41.99
C GLY A 53 -14.88 -28.23 42.36
N GLN A 54 -15.70 -28.65 43.32
CA GLN A 54 -15.78 -30.04 43.79
C GLN A 54 -17.23 -30.53 43.85
N LYS A 55 -17.43 -31.81 43.53
CA LYS A 55 -18.71 -32.54 43.65
C LYS A 55 -18.52 -33.71 44.61
N HIS A 56 -19.09 -33.61 45.80
CA HIS A 56 -19.09 -34.68 46.79
C HIS A 56 -20.20 -35.68 46.51
N LEU A 57 -19.88 -36.97 46.57
CA LEU A 57 -20.82 -38.08 46.40
C LEU A 57 -20.66 -39.09 47.53
N ASN A 58 -21.74 -39.31 48.26
CA ASN A 58 -21.81 -40.29 49.34
C ASN A 58 -22.17 -41.67 48.77
N SER A 59 -21.19 -42.59 48.77
CA SER A 59 -21.31 -43.91 48.14
C SER A 59 -22.52 -44.71 48.64
N LYS A 60 -22.86 -44.63 49.93
CA LYS A 60 -23.99 -45.38 50.55
C LYS A 60 -25.36 -45.14 49.90
N LYS A 61 -25.57 -44.01 49.21
CA LYS A 61 -26.87 -43.63 48.62
C LYS A 61 -26.97 -43.84 47.10
N LYS A 62 -25.85 -44.08 46.41
CA LYS A 62 -25.82 -44.23 44.94
C LYS A 62 -25.06 -45.46 44.44
N GLY A 63 -24.27 -46.12 45.30
CA GLY A 63 -23.41 -47.23 44.92
C GLY A 63 -22.17 -46.82 44.12
N LEU A 64 -21.33 -47.81 43.84
CA LEU A 64 -20.02 -47.65 43.21
C LEU A 64 -20.08 -47.36 41.69
N LYS A 65 -21.27 -47.42 41.07
CA LYS A 65 -21.50 -47.03 39.68
C LYS A 65 -22.68 -46.07 39.60
N GLY A 66 -22.53 -44.95 38.91
CA GLY A 66 -23.62 -44.00 38.71
C GLY A 66 -23.20 -42.78 37.90
N SER A 67 -24.07 -41.77 37.92
CA SER A 67 -23.90 -40.54 37.16
C SER A 67 -24.20 -39.30 38.01
N PHE A 68 -23.63 -38.16 37.61
CA PHE A 68 -23.98 -36.83 38.11
C PHE A 68 -23.91 -35.79 36.99
N SER A 69 -24.68 -34.70 37.13
CA SER A 69 -24.53 -33.52 36.27
C SER A 69 -23.75 -32.39 36.96
N LEU A 70 -23.04 -31.63 36.13
CA LEU A 70 -22.47 -30.32 36.42
C LEU A 70 -23.16 -29.28 35.52
N SER A 71 -23.79 -28.27 36.13
CA SER A 71 -24.35 -27.13 35.39
C SER A 71 -23.25 -26.09 35.16
N LEU A 72 -22.81 -25.93 33.93
CA LEU A 72 -21.75 -24.99 33.52
C LEU A 72 -22.33 -23.90 32.62
N THR A 73 -22.00 -22.63 32.88
CA THR A 73 -22.43 -21.50 32.05
C THR A 73 -21.27 -21.01 31.18
N PHE A 74 -21.39 -21.18 29.86
CA PHE A 74 -20.36 -20.78 28.92
C PHE A 74 -20.45 -19.27 28.59
N THR A 75 -19.32 -18.56 28.59
CA THR A 75 -19.23 -17.10 28.43
C THR A 75 -18.16 -16.74 27.39
N SER A 76 -18.04 -15.46 26.98
CA SER A 76 -17.02 -15.06 26.00
C SER A 76 -15.57 -15.24 26.49
N ARG A 77 -15.37 -15.45 27.79
CA ARG A 77 -14.07 -15.83 28.38
C ARG A 77 -13.70 -17.29 28.12
N LEU A 78 -14.69 -18.15 27.89
CA LEU A 78 -14.53 -19.56 27.60
C LEU A 78 -14.43 -19.84 26.09
N ALA A 79 -15.13 -19.06 25.26
CA ALA A 79 -15.06 -19.17 23.81
C ALA A 79 -13.62 -18.96 23.24
N PRO A 80 -13.24 -19.59 22.12
CA PRO A 80 -14.05 -20.49 21.31
C PRO A 80 -14.09 -21.92 21.87
N ASP A 81 -12.95 -22.51 22.27
CA ASP A 81 -12.88 -23.96 22.49
C ASP A 81 -12.38 -24.34 23.90
N PRO A 82 -13.20 -24.16 24.96
CA PRO A 82 -12.80 -24.38 26.35
C PRO A 82 -12.64 -25.86 26.68
N SER A 83 -11.69 -26.16 27.56
CA SER A 83 -11.41 -27.51 28.04
C SER A 83 -11.84 -27.70 29.49
N LEU A 84 -12.50 -28.83 29.77
CA LEU A 84 -12.90 -29.29 31.10
C LEU A 84 -12.13 -30.59 31.42
N VAL A 85 -11.53 -30.64 32.61
CA VAL A 85 -11.01 -31.89 33.20
C VAL A 85 -11.68 -32.14 34.54
N ILE A 86 -12.04 -33.39 34.80
CA ILE A 86 -12.63 -33.85 36.06
C ILE A 86 -11.76 -34.99 36.59
N TYR A 87 -11.38 -34.94 37.87
CA TYR A 87 -10.53 -35.96 38.49
C TYR A 87 -10.95 -36.27 39.93
N THR A 88 -10.57 -37.45 40.41
CA THR A 88 -10.66 -37.83 41.83
C THR A 88 -9.38 -38.55 42.26
N ILE A 89 -9.02 -38.39 43.54
CA ILE A 89 -7.84 -38.98 44.16
C ILE A 89 -8.33 -39.94 45.25
N PHE A 90 -7.91 -41.20 45.17
CA PHE A 90 -8.30 -42.24 46.12
C PHE A 90 -7.28 -42.41 47.25
N PRO A 91 -7.69 -42.90 48.45
CA PRO A 91 -6.75 -43.19 49.55
C PRO A 91 -5.68 -44.22 49.20
N SER A 92 -5.92 -45.06 48.17
CA SER A 92 -4.96 -46.00 47.59
C SER A 92 -3.77 -45.33 46.90
N GLY A 93 -3.81 -44.01 46.70
CA GLY A 93 -2.88 -43.26 45.84
C GLY A 93 -3.23 -43.34 44.35
N GLY A 94 -4.29 -44.06 43.99
CA GLY A 94 -4.85 -44.07 42.65
C GLY A 94 -5.50 -42.74 42.29
N VAL A 95 -5.34 -42.32 41.04
CA VAL A 95 -6.01 -41.14 40.47
C VAL A 95 -6.75 -41.58 39.22
N VAL A 96 -7.97 -41.10 39.03
CA VAL A 96 -8.66 -41.21 37.74
C VAL A 96 -9.17 -39.84 37.34
N ALA A 97 -9.08 -39.55 36.05
CA ALA A 97 -9.54 -38.32 35.45
C ALA A 97 -10.09 -38.59 34.05
N ASP A 98 -10.88 -37.65 33.54
CA ASP A 98 -11.27 -37.57 32.14
C ASP A 98 -11.28 -36.10 31.68
N LYS A 99 -11.08 -35.88 30.38
CA LYS A 99 -10.98 -34.56 29.74
C LYS A 99 -11.91 -34.47 28.53
N ILE A 100 -12.63 -33.36 28.43
CA ILE A 100 -13.36 -32.99 27.21
C ILE A 100 -13.07 -31.54 26.80
N GLN A 101 -13.08 -31.30 25.50
CA GLN A 101 -13.07 -29.95 24.93
C GLN A 101 -14.44 -29.69 24.28
N PHE A 102 -15.04 -28.56 24.62
CA PHE A 102 -16.26 -28.06 23.99
C PHE A 102 -15.90 -27.06 22.88
N SER A 103 -16.85 -26.77 22.00
CA SER A 103 -16.78 -25.60 21.13
C SER A 103 -17.96 -24.68 21.46
N VAL A 104 -17.71 -23.39 21.55
CA VAL A 104 -18.61 -22.34 22.01
C VAL A 104 -18.64 -21.24 20.96
N GLU A 105 -19.83 -20.66 20.76
CA GLU A 105 -20.05 -19.56 19.84
C GLU A 105 -19.07 -18.38 20.09
N MET A 106 -18.51 -17.82 19.02
CA MET A 106 -17.58 -16.68 19.06
C MET A 106 -18.33 -15.39 19.42
N CYS A 107 -18.67 -15.26 20.71
CA CYS A 107 -19.50 -14.20 21.27
C CYS A 107 -18.67 -13.13 22.02
N PHE A 108 -19.33 -12.05 22.43
CA PHE A 108 -18.73 -10.93 23.17
C PHE A 108 -19.58 -10.54 24.40
N ASP A 109 -18.96 -10.14 25.50
CA ASP A 109 -19.64 -9.70 26.75
C ASP A 109 -20.31 -8.32 26.60
N ASN A 110 -19.85 -7.50 25.64
CA ASN A 110 -20.51 -6.29 25.17
C ASN A 110 -21.41 -6.64 23.97
N GLN A 111 -22.73 -6.59 24.18
CA GLN A 111 -23.72 -6.89 23.16
C GLN A 111 -24.03 -5.62 22.37
N VAL A 112 -23.51 -5.53 21.15
CA VAL A 112 -23.65 -4.36 20.27
C VAL A 112 -24.68 -4.64 19.20
N SER A 113 -25.65 -3.75 19.02
CA SER A 113 -26.57 -3.77 17.89
C SER A 113 -26.69 -2.41 17.23
N LEU A 114 -26.71 -2.43 15.90
CA LEU A 114 -26.88 -1.29 15.01
C LEU A 114 -28.24 -1.43 14.32
N GLY A 115 -28.88 -0.32 13.96
CA GLY A 115 -30.10 -0.32 13.15
C GLY A 115 -30.39 1.06 12.54
N PHE A 116 -31.10 1.08 11.41
CA PHE A 116 -31.63 2.30 10.81
C PHE A 116 -33.16 2.30 10.90
N SER A 117 -33.73 3.45 11.28
CA SER A 117 -35.17 3.68 11.36
C SER A 117 -35.52 4.89 10.49
N PRO A 118 -36.14 4.71 9.31
CA PRO A 118 -36.41 3.44 8.60
C PRO A 118 -35.16 2.81 7.94
N SER A 119 -35.27 1.54 7.51
CA SER A 119 -34.23 0.80 6.76
C SER A 119 -34.18 1.09 5.25
N GLN A 120 -35.13 1.87 4.74
CA GLN A 120 -35.14 2.43 3.38
C GLN A 120 -35.51 3.90 3.48
N GLN A 121 -34.73 4.78 2.83
CA GLN A 121 -34.92 6.22 2.90
C GLN A 121 -34.59 6.90 1.56
N LEU A 122 -35.09 8.11 1.35
CA LEU A 122 -34.71 8.94 0.20
C LEU A 122 -33.25 9.42 0.33
N PRO A 123 -32.46 9.46 -0.76
CA PRO A 123 -31.16 10.13 -0.78
C PRO A 123 -31.29 11.60 -0.33
N GLY A 124 -30.32 12.07 0.46
CA GLY A 124 -30.31 13.41 1.06
C GLY A 124 -31.11 13.56 2.36
N ALA A 125 -32.12 12.73 2.62
CA ALA A 125 -32.97 12.87 3.80
C ALA A 125 -32.27 12.38 5.10
N GLU A 126 -32.75 12.82 6.25
CA GLU A 126 -32.28 12.30 7.54
C GLU A 126 -32.86 10.92 7.86
N VAL A 127 -32.07 10.07 8.52
CA VAL A 127 -32.48 8.79 9.09
C VAL A 127 -32.02 8.70 10.55
N GLU A 128 -32.80 8.03 11.40
CA GLU A 128 -32.39 7.75 12.77
C GLU A 128 -31.53 6.49 12.80
N LEU A 129 -30.25 6.63 13.15
CA LEU A 129 -29.36 5.53 13.45
C LEU A 129 -29.48 5.17 14.93
N GLN A 130 -29.88 3.94 15.21
CA GLN A 130 -30.02 3.39 16.55
C GLN A 130 -28.78 2.57 16.91
N LEU A 131 -28.04 3.03 17.91
CA LEU A 131 -26.87 2.38 18.48
C LEU A 131 -27.20 1.87 19.88
N GLN A 132 -26.93 0.59 20.15
CA GLN A 132 -27.10 0.00 21.48
C GLN A 132 -25.86 -0.84 21.84
N ALA A 133 -25.33 -0.61 23.05
CA ALA A 133 -24.17 -1.30 23.62
C ALA A 133 -24.21 -1.22 25.16
N ALA A 134 -23.18 -1.74 25.85
CA ALA A 134 -23.04 -1.51 27.29
C ALA A 134 -22.93 0.00 27.62
N PRO A 135 -23.55 0.50 28.72
CA PRO A 135 -23.41 1.89 29.15
C PRO A 135 -21.94 2.33 29.27
N GLY A 136 -21.62 3.54 28.81
CA GLY A 136 -20.24 4.04 28.78
C GLY A 136 -19.33 3.29 27.81
N SER A 137 -19.88 2.66 26.76
CA SER A 137 -19.08 2.21 25.62
C SER A 137 -18.69 3.38 24.71
N LEU A 138 -17.55 3.29 24.05
CA LEU A 138 -17.25 4.08 22.86
C LEU A 138 -17.43 3.19 21.63
N CYS A 139 -18.31 3.58 20.71
CA CYS A 139 -18.63 2.83 19.49
C CYS A 139 -18.01 3.50 18.25
N ALA A 140 -17.19 2.79 17.50
CA ALA A 140 -16.77 3.17 16.17
C ALA A 140 -17.81 2.71 15.14
N LEU A 141 -18.13 3.55 14.16
CA LEU A 141 -19.10 3.26 13.10
C LEU A 141 -18.43 3.38 11.72
N ARG A 142 -18.63 2.37 10.86
CA ARG A 142 -18.30 2.41 9.43
C ARG A 142 -19.58 2.25 8.62
N ALA A 143 -19.82 3.12 7.64
CA ALA A 143 -20.81 2.90 6.58
C ALA A 143 -20.17 3.11 5.19
N VAL A 144 -20.30 2.11 4.32
CA VAL A 144 -19.71 2.08 2.96
C VAL A 144 -20.73 1.65 1.92
N ASP A 145 -20.54 2.05 0.67
CA ASP A 145 -21.37 1.61 -0.45
C ASP A 145 -21.14 0.11 -0.73
N ALA A 146 -22.20 -0.66 -1.00
CA ALA A 146 -22.11 -2.09 -1.30
C ALA A 146 -21.19 -2.42 -2.49
N SER A 147 -21.04 -1.52 -3.47
CA SER A 147 -20.11 -1.68 -4.61
C SER A 147 -18.64 -1.73 -4.19
N VAL A 148 -18.25 -1.00 -3.13
CA VAL A 148 -16.89 -1.03 -2.57
C VAL A 148 -16.59 -2.41 -1.96
N LEU A 149 -17.60 -3.04 -1.35
CA LEU A 149 -17.47 -4.39 -0.78
C LEU A 149 -17.39 -5.46 -1.88
N LEU A 150 -18.06 -5.27 -3.03
CA LEU A 150 -17.92 -6.16 -4.19
C LEU A 150 -16.49 -6.14 -4.76
N LEU A 151 -15.77 -5.01 -4.66
CA LEU A 151 -14.39 -4.88 -5.13
C LEU A 151 -13.38 -5.59 -4.21
N ARG A 152 -13.62 -5.65 -2.88
CA ARG A 152 -12.70 -6.26 -1.88
C ARG A 152 -13.42 -6.92 -0.69
N PRO A 153 -14.14 -8.05 -0.91
CA PRO A 153 -14.97 -8.67 0.13
C PRO A 153 -14.17 -9.30 1.29
N GLU A 154 -12.88 -9.62 1.10
CA GLU A 154 -12.05 -10.31 2.11
C GLU A 154 -11.70 -9.46 3.35
N THR A 155 -12.14 -8.20 3.40
CA THR A 155 -11.74 -7.20 4.42
C THR A 155 -12.77 -6.95 5.52
N GLU A 156 -13.87 -7.70 5.58
CA GLU A 156 -14.90 -7.49 6.59
C GLU A 156 -14.50 -7.96 8.02
N LEU A 157 -14.77 -7.09 9.00
CA LEU A 157 -14.71 -7.45 10.41
C LEU A 157 -15.88 -8.37 10.76
N SER A 158 -15.55 -9.58 11.20
CA SER A 158 -16.48 -10.60 11.66
C SER A 158 -15.98 -11.17 12.98
N ASN A 159 -16.86 -11.81 13.75
CA ASN A 159 -16.46 -12.44 15.02
C ASN A 159 -15.29 -13.42 14.80
N ARG A 160 -15.26 -14.12 13.66
CA ARG A 160 -14.18 -15.05 13.30
C ARG A 160 -12.86 -14.36 12.96
N SER A 161 -12.86 -13.19 12.32
CA SER A 161 -11.61 -12.45 12.07
C SER A 161 -11.07 -11.84 13.37
N VAL A 162 -11.92 -11.27 14.23
CA VAL A 162 -11.52 -10.80 15.56
C VAL A 162 -10.98 -11.94 16.44
N TYR A 163 -11.66 -13.09 16.49
CA TYR A 163 -11.17 -14.24 17.27
C TYR A 163 -9.86 -14.85 16.74
N ARG A 164 -9.52 -14.63 15.46
CA ARG A 164 -8.21 -15.00 14.87
C ARG A 164 -7.08 -14.02 15.18
N MET A 165 -7.38 -12.80 15.66
CA MET A 165 -6.35 -11.83 16.06
C MET A 165 -5.77 -12.12 17.45
N PHE A 166 -6.44 -12.93 18.28
CA PHE A 166 -5.86 -13.41 19.53
C PHE A 166 -4.77 -14.46 19.25
N PRO A 167 -3.64 -14.46 19.99
CA PRO A 167 -2.52 -15.34 19.71
C PRO A 167 -2.86 -16.82 19.91
N PHE A 168 -2.42 -17.67 18.98
CA PHE A 168 -2.64 -19.13 18.93
C PHE A 168 -2.00 -19.93 20.10
N TRP A 169 -1.47 -19.28 21.13
CA TRP A 169 -0.86 -19.94 22.30
C TRP A 169 -1.88 -20.62 23.23
N TYR A 170 -3.18 -20.48 22.97
CA TYR A 170 -4.26 -21.15 23.70
C TYR A 170 -4.23 -22.68 23.52
N GLY A 171 -3.50 -23.38 24.39
CA GLY A 171 -3.43 -24.84 24.45
C GLY A 171 -2.04 -25.42 24.17
N HIS A 172 -1.04 -24.59 23.83
CA HIS A 172 0.34 -25.06 23.68
C HIS A 172 1.11 -24.95 25.01
N TYR A 173 1.68 -26.07 25.45
CA TYR A 173 2.57 -26.15 26.60
C TYR A 173 3.93 -25.53 26.24
N PRO A 174 4.40 -24.44 26.89
CA PRO A 174 5.62 -23.76 26.47
C PRO A 174 6.86 -24.65 26.61
N TYR A 175 7.75 -24.64 25.62
CA TYR A 175 8.99 -25.46 25.62
C TYR A 175 9.85 -25.20 26.88
N GLN A 176 9.79 -23.98 27.42
CA GLN A 176 10.50 -23.55 28.63
C GLN A 176 10.06 -24.29 29.92
N VAL A 177 8.86 -24.88 29.91
CA VAL A 177 8.33 -25.69 31.04
C VAL A 177 8.08 -27.15 30.65
N ALA A 178 8.43 -27.54 29.42
CA ALA A 178 8.23 -28.88 28.88
C ALA A 178 9.11 -29.92 29.59
N GLU A 179 8.47 -30.92 30.19
CA GLU A 179 9.16 -32.11 30.70
C GLU A 179 9.20 -33.17 29.59
N TYR A 180 10.39 -33.43 29.07
CA TYR A 180 10.64 -34.50 28.12
C TYR A 180 11.21 -35.73 28.84
N ASP A 181 10.68 -36.91 28.53
CA ASP A 181 11.21 -38.17 29.05
C ASP A 181 12.47 -38.58 28.29
N GLN A 182 13.53 -38.90 29.04
CA GLN A 182 14.81 -39.31 28.46
C GLN A 182 14.86 -40.82 28.31
N CYS A 183 14.62 -41.33 27.09
CA CYS A 183 15.06 -42.67 26.71
C CYS A 183 16.61 -42.66 26.60
N PRO A 184 17.35 -43.44 27.41
CA PRO A 184 18.80 -43.47 27.34
C PRO A 184 19.26 -44.14 26.04
N VAL A 185 19.79 -43.36 25.10
CA VAL A 185 20.34 -43.87 23.84
C VAL A 185 21.67 -44.55 24.13
N SER A 186 21.69 -45.89 24.10
CA SER A 186 22.88 -46.70 24.35
C SER A 186 23.88 -46.64 23.18
N GLY A 187 24.62 -45.53 23.07
CA GLY A 187 25.83 -45.42 22.24
C GLY A 187 27.08 -45.96 22.97
N PRO A 188 28.18 -46.28 22.25
CA PRO A 188 29.32 -46.99 22.86
C PRO A 188 30.22 -46.17 23.82
N TRP A 189 29.97 -44.88 23.99
CA TRP A 189 30.78 -43.96 24.81
C TRP A 189 29.86 -42.95 25.51
N ASP A 190 29.68 -43.05 26.84
CA ASP A 190 30.48 -42.28 27.82
C ASP A 190 29.97 -42.43 29.28
N PHE A 191 30.77 -41.91 30.22
CA PHE A 191 30.54 -41.92 31.68
C PHE A 191 29.78 -40.66 32.19
N PRO A 192 29.26 -40.63 33.44
CA PRO A 192 28.21 -39.68 33.82
C PRO A 192 28.66 -38.37 34.51
N GLN A 193 27.98 -37.26 34.15
CA GLN A 193 27.68 -36.06 34.97
C GLN A 193 28.85 -35.11 35.38
N PRO A 194 28.60 -33.86 35.85
CA PRO A 194 27.49 -32.91 35.53
C PRO A 194 27.93 -31.40 35.41
N LEU A 195 26.93 -30.49 35.26
CA LEU A 195 26.89 -29.04 35.61
C LEU A 195 27.49 -27.92 34.69
N ILE A 196 26.64 -26.89 34.47
CA ILE A 196 26.88 -25.43 34.42
C ILE A 196 27.64 -24.80 33.20
N ASP A 197 27.17 -23.60 32.78
CA ASP A 197 27.71 -22.65 31.78
C ASP A 197 29.17 -22.18 32.06
N PRO A 198 29.94 -21.56 31.11
CA PRO A 198 29.49 -20.84 29.90
C PRO A 198 30.32 -21.02 28.60
N VAL A 199 29.89 -20.30 27.55
CA VAL A 199 30.53 -20.04 26.23
C VAL A 199 31.88 -19.29 26.41
N PRO A 200 33.02 -19.58 25.70
CA PRO A 200 33.12 -19.44 24.23
C PRO A 200 34.16 -20.28 23.42
N GLN A 201 34.11 -20.11 22.09
CA GLN A 201 35.14 -20.38 21.05
C GLN A 201 35.67 -21.82 20.82
N GLY A 202 35.61 -22.28 19.56
CA GLY A 202 36.30 -23.50 19.07
C GLY A 202 35.68 -24.06 17.78
N HIS A 203 36.47 -24.24 16.72
CA HIS A 203 36.00 -24.63 15.39
C HIS A 203 35.51 -26.10 15.26
N SER A 204 34.70 -26.30 14.21
CA SER A 204 34.61 -27.51 13.37
C SER A 204 33.51 -28.53 13.66
N SER A 205 32.44 -28.41 12.85
CA SER A 205 31.54 -29.45 12.35
C SER A 205 31.58 -30.87 12.97
N GLN A 206 30.48 -31.26 13.61
CA GLN A 206 29.89 -32.59 13.48
C GLN A 206 28.35 -32.48 13.45
N HIS A 207 27.67 -33.54 13.00
CA HIS A 207 26.24 -33.48 12.68
C HIS A 207 25.37 -32.96 13.84
N SER A 208 24.47 -32.03 13.53
CA SER A 208 23.34 -31.70 14.40
C SER A 208 22.41 -32.92 14.48
N VAL A 209 22.62 -33.76 15.50
CA VAL A 209 21.69 -34.83 15.87
C VAL A 209 20.37 -34.16 16.24
N ILE A 210 19.39 -34.24 15.34
CA ILE A 210 18.07 -33.61 15.55
C ILE A 210 17.46 -34.22 16.80
N TRP A 211 17.32 -33.39 17.85
CA TRP A 211 16.72 -33.79 19.11
C TRP A 211 15.25 -34.11 18.87
N ARG A 212 14.91 -35.39 18.77
CA ARG A 212 13.53 -35.86 18.61
C ARG A 212 13.00 -36.27 19.98
N PRO A 213 12.02 -35.55 20.55
CA PRO A 213 11.32 -36.03 21.73
C PRO A 213 10.70 -37.40 21.44
N TRP A 214 10.84 -38.34 22.38
CA TRP A 214 10.04 -39.57 22.33
C TRP A 214 8.61 -39.23 22.75
N PHE A 215 7.66 -39.49 21.86
CA PHE A 215 6.24 -39.42 22.16
C PHE A 215 5.74 -40.84 22.41
N SER A 216 5.40 -41.17 23.66
CA SER A 216 4.68 -42.39 23.97
C SER A 216 3.24 -42.27 23.46
N GLU A 217 2.80 -43.18 22.58
CA GLU A 217 1.45 -43.17 21.97
C GLU A 217 0.31 -43.46 22.97
N GLY A 218 0.63 -43.81 24.23
CA GLY A 218 -0.34 -44.07 25.27
C GLY A 218 -0.71 -42.83 26.10
N THR A 219 -1.94 -42.33 25.95
CA THR A 219 -2.55 -41.26 26.76
C THR A 219 -2.35 -41.51 28.27
N ASP A 220 -1.95 -40.49 29.03
CA ASP A 220 -1.81 -40.56 30.49
C ASP A 220 -2.51 -39.40 31.20
N LEU A 221 -2.60 -39.47 32.54
CA LEU A 221 -3.33 -38.45 33.31
C LEU A 221 -2.58 -37.10 33.27
N PHE A 222 -1.26 -37.12 33.12
CA PHE A 222 -0.44 -35.93 32.92
C PHE A 222 -0.73 -35.23 31.58
N SER A 223 -0.92 -35.98 30.49
CA SER A 223 -1.20 -35.42 29.17
C SER A 223 -2.50 -34.62 29.18
N PHE A 224 -3.55 -35.07 29.87
CA PHE A 224 -4.80 -34.31 30.00
C PHE A 224 -4.57 -32.85 30.46
N PHE A 225 -3.74 -32.65 31.48
CA PHE A 225 -3.43 -31.32 32.01
C PHE A 225 -2.42 -30.55 31.15
N ARG A 226 -1.37 -31.23 30.64
CA ARG A 226 -0.39 -30.65 29.69
C ARG A 226 -1.07 -30.10 28.45
N ASP A 227 -1.98 -30.88 27.86
CA ASP A 227 -2.77 -30.57 26.68
C ASP A 227 -3.92 -29.58 27.00
N MET A 228 -3.98 -29.07 28.24
CA MET A 228 -4.80 -27.93 28.68
C MET A 228 -3.94 -26.70 29.07
N GLY A 229 -2.61 -26.77 28.90
CA GLY A 229 -1.67 -25.72 29.28
C GLY A 229 -1.31 -25.70 30.78
N LEU A 230 -1.79 -26.64 31.60
CA LEU A 230 -1.52 -26.67 33.03
C LEU A 230 -0.27 -27.50 33.36
N LYS A 231 0.62 -26.92 34.19
CA LYS A 231 1.66 -27.69 34.88
C LYS A 231 1.16 -28.07 36.28
N ILE A 232 1.28 -29.36 36.62
CA ILE A 232 0.88 -29.90 37.92
C ILE A 232 2.09 -30.36 38.70
N LEU A 233 2.11 -30.03 39.99
CA LEU A 233 3.00 -30.60 41.00
C LEU A 233 2.15 -31.52 41.87
N SER A 234 2.47 -32.81 41.93
CA SER A 234 1.71 -33.81 42.68
C SER A 234 2.62 -34.91 43.22
N ASN A 235 2.23 -35.50 44.35
CA ASN A 235 2.82 -36.70 44.90
C ASN A 235 2.19 -38.00 44.34
N ALA A 236 1.13 -37.90 43.54
CA ALA A 236 0.45 -39.03 42.93
C ALA A 236 1.07 -39.45 41.59
N LYS A 237 0.99 -40.75 41.26
CA LYS A 237 1.55 -41.32 40.03
C LYS A 237 0.65 -41.05 38.81
N ILE A 238 0.69 -39.82 38.30
CA ILE A 238 -0.14 -39.38 37.15
C ILE A 238 0.51 -39.57 35.77
N LYS A 239 1.84 -39.74 35.72
CA LYS A 239 2.59 -39.93 34.47
C LYS A 239 2.86 -41.42 34.20
N LYS A 240 2.71 -41.88 32.96
CA LYS A 240 3.08 -43.25 32.58
C LYS A 240 4.60 -43.36 32.35
N PRO A 241 5.23 -44.50 32.69
CA PRO A 241 6.60 -44.78 32.28
C PRO A 241 6.66 -44.97 30.76
N VAL A 242 7.70 -44.46 30.11
CA VAL A 242 7.89 -44.56 28.66
C VAL A 242 8.56 -45.89 28.30
N ASP A 243 7.98 -46.57 27.31
CA ASP A 243 8.58 -47.74 26.66
C ASP A 243 9.30 -47.29 25.38
N CYS A 244 10.62 -47.48 25.34
CA CYS A 244 11.52 -46.96 24.29
C CYS A 244 11.67 -47.90 23.08
N SER A 245 10.71 -48.80 22.81
CA SER A 245 10.89 -49.95 21.92
C SER A 245 10.26 -49.87 20.52
N HIS A 246 9.41 -48.88 20.21
CA HIS A 246 8.63 -48.84 18.96
C HIS A 246 8.88 -47.63 18.04
N ARG A 247 8.67 -47.81 16.72
CA ARG A 247 8.76 -46.75 15.70
C ARG A 247 7.36 -46.24 15.32
N SER A 248 7.25 -44.93 15.09
CA SER A 248 6.03 -44.21 14.68
C SER A 248 5.55 -44.55 13.26
N PRO A 249 4.24 -44.79 13.03
CA PRO A 249 3.62 -44.84 11.70
C PRO A 249 3.42 -43.46 11.05
N GLU A 250 3.07 -43.46 9.76
CA GLU A 250 2.80 -42.26 8.95
C GLU A 250 1.31 -41.86 8.99
N TYR A 251 1.01 -40.56 8.86
CA TYR A 251 -0.35 -40.05 8.71
C TYR A 251 -0.65 -39.65 7.26
N SER A 252 -1.80 -40.09 6.74
CA SER A 252 -2.35 -39.68 5.44
C SER A 252 -3.65 -38.88 5.61
N THR A 253 -3.81 -37.82 4.82
CA THR A 253 -4.96 -36.91 4.85
C THR A 253 -6.01 -37.30 3.81
N ALA A 254 -7.29 -37.28 4.19
CA ALA A 254 -8.42 -37.52 3.28
C ALA A 254 -9.26 -36.24 3.08
N MET A 255 -9.73 -36.02 1.84
CA MET A 255 -10.69 -34.97 1.50
C MET A 255 -12.15 -35.43 1.67
N GLY A 256 -13.07 -34.49 1.84
CA GLY A 256 -14.52 -34.68 1.71
C GLY A 256 -15.18 -33.37 1.28
N ALA A 257 -16.23 -33.43 0.45
CA ALA A 257 -16.80 -32.24 -0.21
C ALA A 257 -18.33 -32.34 -0.42
N GLY A 258 -18.97 -31.18 -0.66
CA GLY A 258 -20.40 -30.99 -0.94
C GLY A 258 -21.11 -30.16 0.16
N GLY A 259 -22.13 -29.35 -0.14
CA GLY A 259 -22.68 -28.94 -1.45
C GLY A 259 -24.21 -28.71 -1.40
N GLY A 260 -24.69 -27.52 -1.77
CA GLY A 260 -26.13 -27.24 -1.93
C GLY A 260 -26.58 -25.82 -1.52
N HIS A 261 -27.39 -25.19 -2.37
CA HIS A 261 -28.13 -23.92 -2.18
C HIS A 261 -29.65 -24.22 -2.40
N PRO A 262 -30.55 -23.22 -2.49
CA PRO A 262 -30.95 -22.24 -1.49
C PRO A 262 -32.49 -22.24 -1.30
N GLU A 263 -33.03 -21.40 -0.41
CA GLU A 263 -34.45 -20.99 -0.52
C GLU A 263 -34.67 -19.61 0.10
N ALA A 264 -35.71 -18.91 -0.34
CA ALA A 264 -36.12 -17.58 0.09
C ALA A 264 -37.63 -17.44 -0.06
N PHE A 265 -38.29 -16.54 0.69
CA PHE A 265 -39.49 -15.85 0.17
C PHE A 265 -39.92 -14.60 0.97
N GLU A 266 -40.50 -13.67 0.19
CA GLU A 266 -41.50 -12.65 0.53
C GLU A 266 -41.25 -11.49 1.52
N SER A 267 -42.13 -10.50 1.37
CA SER A 267 -42.04 -9.12 1.86
C SER A 267 -43.41 -8.68 2.41
N SER A 268 -43.44 -7.65 3.26
CA SER A 268 -44.69 -7.05 3.75
C SER A 268 -44.60 -5.53 3.81
N THR A 269 -45.74 -4.85 3.65
CA THR A 269 -45.83 -3.40 3.38
C THR A 269 -46.59 -2.63 4.46
N SER A 270 -46.13 -1.43 4.79
CA SER A 270 -46.89 -0.37 5.50
C SER A 270 -46.26 1.01 5.20
N SER A 271 -46.90 2.12 5.58
CA SER A 271 -46.75 3.38 4.82
C SER A 271 -46.81 4.72 5.57
N HIS A 272 -46.14 5.73 4.97
CA HIS A 272 -46.18 7.19 5.25
C HIS A 272 -45.45 7.67 6.53
N ARG A 273 -44.96 8.92 6.67
CA ARG A 273 -45.31 10.24 6.07
C ARG A 273 -44.08 11.16 5.80
N ALA A 274 -44.34 12.33 5.17
CA ALA A 274 -43.70 13.67 5.28
C ALA A 274 -42.16 13.85 5.32
N GLU A 275 -41.51 14.86 4.73
CA GLU A 275 -41.73 15.57 3.44
C GLU A 275 -40.36 15.59 2.70
N ASP A 276 -39.85 16.57 1.93
CA ASP A 276 -40.42 17.16 0.71
C ASP A 276 -39.46 16.97 -0.51
N SER A 277 -38.42 17.81 -0.65
CA SER A 277 -37.54 17.87 -1.85
C SER A 277 -36.11 18.39 -1.58
N GLN A 278 -35.13 17.86 -2.33
CA GLN A 278 -33.69 18.08 -2.12
C GLN A 278 -32.87 17.88 -3.43
N VAL A 279 -31.65 18.42 -3.49
CA VAL A 279 -30.74 18.39 -4.66
C VAL A 279 -29.60 17.40 -4.43
N ARG A 280 -29.28 16.59 -5.45
CA ARG A 280 -28.29 15.51 -5.38
C ARG A 280 -26.91 15.91 -5.90
N GLN A 281 -25.92 15.95 -5.02
CA GLN A 281 -24.54 16.38 -5.30
C GLN A 281 -23.47 15.56 -4.54
N TYR A 282 -23.79 14.92 -3.42
CA TYR A 282 -22.84 14.24 -2.54
C TYR A 282 -22.80 12.72 -2.77
N PHE A 283 -21.77 12.27 -3.50
CA PHE A 283 -21.55 10.87 -3.90
C PHE A 283 -20.21 10.33 -3.36
N PRO A 284 -20.09 10.04 -2.05
CA PRO A 284 -18.88 9.44 -1.48
C PRO A 284 -18.84 7.92 -1.69
N GLU A 285 -17.67 7.30 -1.51
CA GLU A 285 -17.53 5.83 -1.41
C GLU A 285 -17.73 5.32 0.04
N THR A 286 -17.41 6.16 1.03
CA THR A 286 -17.56 5.93 2.48
C THR A 286 -18.38 7.07 3.07
N TRP A 287 -19.46 6.75 3.77
CA TRP A 287 -20.42 7.72 4.30
C TRP A 287 -20.14 8.10 5.77
N LEU A 288 -19.91 7.13 6.65
CA LEU A 288 -19.71 7.34 8.09
C LEU A 288 -18.42 6.66 8.54
N TRP A 289 -17.61 7.36 9.34
CA TRP A 289 -16.33 6.88 9.88
C TRP A 289 -16.03 7.58 11.23
N ASP A 290 -16.92 7.39 12.19
CA ASP A 290 -17.04 8.26 13.38
C ASP A 290 -17.09 7.47 14.69
N LEU A 291 -16.85 8.18 15.80
CA LEU A 291 -16.85 7.63 17.15
C LEU A 291 -18.01 8.21 17.98
N PHE A 292 -18.93 7.34 18.42
CA PHE A 292 -20.11 7.69 19.21
C PHE A 292 -19.99 7.16 20.65
N PRO A 293 -19.96 8.02 21.69
CA PRO A 293 -20.03 7.59 23.08
C PRO A 293 -21.48 7.21 23.44
N ILE A 294 -21.67 6.06 24.08
CA ILE A 294 -23.00 5.55 24.48
C ILE A 294 -23.30 5.98 25.91
N GLY A 295 -24.41 6.72 26.09
CA GLY A 295 -24.85 7.20 27.40
C GLY A 295 -25.19 6.11 28.43
N ASN A 296 -25.54 6.57 29.64
CA ASN A 296 -25.91 5.69 30.77
C ASN A 296 -27.14 4.79 30.50
N SER A 297 -27.91 5.12 29.47
CA SER A 297 -29.01 4.33 28.90
C SER A 297 -28.59 3.00 28.27
N GLY A 298 -27.34 2.88 27.80
CA GLY A 298 -26.91 1.82 26.89
C GLY A 298 -27.52 1.90 25.48
N LYS A 299 -28.21 3.01 25.17
CA LYS A 299 -28.84 3.28 23.87
C LYS A 299 -28.64 4.74 23.47
N GLU A 300 -28.22 4.96 22.24
CA GLU A 300 -28.00 6.26 21.62
C GLU A 300 -28.77 6.30 20.28
N ALA A 301 -29.37 7.44 19.95
CA ALA A 301 -30.09 7.65 18.70
C ALA A 301 -29.49 8.87 18.00
N VAL A 302 -28.91 8.65 16.82
CA VAL A 302 -28.16 9.66 16.08
C VAL A 302 -28.86 9.94 14.76
N HIS A 303 -29.30 11.18 14.54
CA HIS A 303 -29.82 11.59 13.24
C HIS A 303 -28.65 11.82 12.28
N VAL A 304 -28.65 11.12 11.15
CA VAL A 304 -27.62 11.22 10.11
C VAL A 304 -28.25 11.46 8.75
N THR A 305 -27.64 12.33 7.95
CA THR A 305 -28.09 12.65 6.58
C THR A 305 -27.60 11.57 5.61
N VAL A 306 -28.53 10.94 4.89
CA VAL A 306 -28.22 9.89 3.88
C VAL A 306 -27.57 10.55 2.65
N PRO A 307 -26.50 9.99 2.04
CA PRO A 307 -25.89 10.56 0.85
C PRO A 307 -26.81 10.54 -0.37
N ASP A 308 -26.40 11.24 -1.43
CA ASP A 308 -27.23 11.40 -2.64
C ASP A 308 -27.15 10.21 -3.63
N ALA A 309 -26.28 9.24 -3.33
CA ALA A 309 -26.15 8.00 -4.09
C ALA A 309 -27.41 7.12 -3.93
N ILE A 310 -27.88 6.55 -5.05
CA ILE A 310 -28.97 5.59 -5.08
C ILE A 310 -28.34 4.20 -5.03
N THR A 311 -28.27 3.63 -3.83
CA THR A 311 -27.41 2.48 -3.50
C THR A 311 -27.87 1.79 -2.19
N GLU A 312 -27.25 0.66 -1.85
CA GLU A 312 -27.36 0.09 -0.50
C GLU A 312 -26.10 0.41 0.31
N TRP A 313 -26.28 1.16 1.39
CA TRP A 313 -25.23 1.47 2.36
C TRP A 313 -25.11 0.32 3.37
N LYS A 314 -23.95 -0.33 3.43
CA LYS A 314 -23.65 -1.37 4.43
C LYS A 314 -22.92 -0.73 5.61
N ALA A 315 -23.56 -0.74 6.76
CA ALA A 315 -23.02 -0.19 8.01
C ALA A 315 -22.69 -1.28 9.03
N MET A 316 -21.59 -1.11 9.77
CA MET A 316 -21.18 -1.96 10.89
C MET A 316 -20.57 -1.11 12.00
N SER A 317 -20.70 -1.54 13.25
CA SER A 317 -20.13 -0.85 14.40
C SER A 317 -19.45 -1.82 15.36
N PHE A 318 -18.34 -1.40 15.96
CA PHE A 318 -17.72 -2.10 17.08
C PHE A 318 -17.57 -1.14 18.26
N CYS A 319 -17.77 -1.65 19.48
CA CYS A 319 -17.78 -0.84 20.69
C CYS A 319 -16.85 -1.40 21.76
N THR A 320 -16.15 -0.53 22.47
CA THR A 320 -15.29 -0.88 23.61
C THR A 320 -15.84 -0.27 24.90
N SER A 321 -15.91 -1.07 25.96
CA SER A 321 -16.32 -0.64 27.30
C SER A 321 -15.32 -1.13 28.34
N GLN A 322 -14.98 -0.31 29.32
CA GLN A 322 -14.11 -0.72 30.43
C GLN A 322 -14.73 -1.86 31.28
N SER A 323 -16.07 -2.00 31.28
CA SER A 323 -16.79 -2.99 32.08
C SER A 323 -17.14 -4.29 31.33
N ARG A 324 -17.31 -4.22 30.01
CA ARG A 324 -17.76 -5.34 29.14
C ARG A 324 -16.80 -5.69 28.00
N GLY A 325 -15.70 -4.97 27.86
CA GLY A 325 -14.70 -5.19 26.81
C GLY A 325 -15.21 -4.78 25.42
N PHE A 326 -14.65 -5.45 24.41
CA PHE A 326 -15.02 -5.30 23.00
C PHE A 326 -16.35 -5.99 22.67
N GLY A 327 -17.10 -5.45 21.72
CA GLY A 327 -18.23 -6.07 21.05
C GLY A 327 -18.37 -5.57 19.61
N LEU A 328 -19.05 -6.34 18.76
CA LEU A 328 -19.20 -6.09 17.32
C LEU A 328 -20.67 -6.28 16.92
N SER A 329 -21.21 -5.37 16.11
CA SER A 329 -22.56 -5.47 15.55
C SER A 329 -22.60 -6.41 14.34
N PRO A 330 -23.76 -6.98 13.99
CA PRO A 330 -23.98 -7.43 12.62
C PRO A 330 -23.88 -6.26 11.63
N THR A 331 -23.57 -6.56 10.37
CA THR A 331 -23.67 -5.59 9.26
C THR A 331 -25.14 -5.35 8.93
N VAL A 332 -25.55 -4.08 8.79
CA VAL A 332 -26.93 -3.65 8.51
C VAL A 332 -26.96 -2.84 7.21
N GLY A 333 -27.95 -3.09 6.37
CA GLY A 333 -28.21 -2.31 5.15
C GLY A 333 -29.14 -1.12 5.39
N LEU A 334 -28.84 0.02 4.75
CA LEU A 334 -29.76 1.11 4.49
C LEU A 334 -29.92 1.28 2.99
N THR A 335 -31.13 1.08 2.47
CA THR A 335 -31.41 1.27 1.04
C THR A 335 -31.74 2.73 0.76
N ALA A 336 -30.79 3.47 0.17
CA ALA A 336 -31.01 4.82 -0.32
C ALA A 336 -31.65 4.73 -1.72
N PHE A 337 -32.96 4.90 -1.82
CA PHE A 337 -33.69 4.70 -3.08
C PHE A 337 -34.74 5.76 -3.34
N LYS A 338 -34.74 6.28 -4.57
CA LYS A 338 -35.74 7.22 -5.09
C LYS A 338 -36.50 6.52 -6.22
N PRO A 339 -37.84 6.39 -6.18
CA PRO A 339 -38.61 5.72 -7.25
C PRO A 339 -38.56 6.41 -8.62
N PHE A 340 -38.10 7.66 -8.66
CA PHE A 340 -38.03 8.51 -9.82
C PHE A 340 -36.76 9.36 -9.77
N PHE A 341 -35.84 9.15 -10.70
CA PHE A 341 -34.56 9.85 -10.72
C PHE A 341 -33.99 9.99 -12.14
N VAL A 342 -33.08 10.93 -12.30
CA VAL A 342 -32.20 11.03 -13.47
C VAL A 342 -30.80 10.53 -13.10
N ASP A 343 -30.15 9.82 -14.00
CA ASP A 343 -28.69 9.63 -13.96
C ASP A 343 -28.04 10.23 -15.21
N MET A 344 -26.78 10.66 -15.08
CA MET A 344 -25.97 11.19 -16.17
C MET A 344 -24.80 10.26 -16.49
N THR A 345 -24.76 9.79 -17.73
CA THR A 345 -23.59 9.16 -18.33
C THR A 345 -22.64 10.26 -18.83
N LEU A 346 -21.45 10.31 -18.25
CA LEU A 346 -20.42 11.32 -18.54
C LEU A 346 -19.07 10.65 -18.80
N PRO A 347 -18.23 11.21 -19.68
CA PRO A 347 -16.84 10.78 -19.80
C PRO A 347 -16.04 11.20 -18.55
N TYR A 348 -15.04 10.40 -18.14
CA TYR A 348 -14.16 10.72 -17.01
C TYR A 348 -13.41 12.05 -17.20
N SER A 349 -12.92 12.30 -18.41
CA SER A 349 -12.35 13.58 -18.82
C SER A 349 -12.54 13.83 -20.31
N VAL A 350 -12.55 15.11 -20.69
CA VAL A 350 -12.53 15.59 -22.09
C VAL A 350 -11.41 16.60 -22.27
N VAL A 351 -11.00 16.86 -23.51
CA VAL A 351 -10.08 17.96 -23.85
C VAL A 351 -10.90 19.21 -24.19
N ARG A 352 -10.35 20.40 -23.94
CA ARG A 352 -10.97 21.67 -24.34
C ARG A 352 -11.28 21.69 -25.85
N GLY A 353 -12.45 22.23 -26.19
CA GLY A 353 -12.93 22.33 -27.57
C GLY A 353 -13.36 21.00 -28.19
N GLU A 354 -13.43 19.91 -27.43
CA GLU A 354 -14.18 18.70 -27.82
C GLU A 354 -15.66 18.87 -27.47
N SER A 355 -16.50 18.17 -28.23
CA SER A 355 -17.95 18.13 -28.07
C SER A 355 -18.35 16.73 -27.61
N PHE A 356 -19.02 16.57 -26.47
CA PHE A 356 -19.49 15.28 -26.01
C PHE A 356 -21.00 15.22 -25.91
N ARG A 357 -21.59 14.05 -26.20
CA ARG A 357 -23.01 13.82 -26.01
C ARG A 357 -23.28 13.44 -24.56
N LEU A 358 -23.73 14.39 -23.76
CA LEU A 358 -24.26 14.11 -22.42
C LEU A 358 -25.58 13.36 -22.60
N THR A 359 -25.60 12.09 -22.19
CA THR A 359 -26.83 11.29 -22.06
C THR A 359 -27.31 11.37 -20.61
N ALA A 360 -28.52 11.89 -20.40
CA ALA A 360 -29.20 11.79 -19.11
C ALA A 360 -30.40 10.83 -19.22
N THR A 361 -30.38 9.75 -18.46
CA THR A 361 -31.43 8.73 -18.48
C THR A 361 -32.30 8.87 -17.24
N ILE A 362 -33.59 9.07 -17.45
CA ILE A 362 -34.61 9.15 -16.41
C ILE A 362 -35.18 7.74 -16.22
N PHE A 363 -35.25 7.28 -14.97
CA PHE A 363 -35.81 5.98 -14.60
C PHE A 363 -37.11 6.18 -13.80
N SER A 364 -38.14 5.39 -14.11
CA SER A 364 -39.45 5.44 -13.45
C SER A 364 -39.84 4.07 -12.88
N TYR A 365 -39.64 3.89 -11.57
CA TYR A 365 -40.12 2.74 -10.79
C TYR A 365 -41.48 3.04 -10.12
N LEU A 366 -42.25 4.00 -10.66
CA LEU A 366 -43.61 4.30 -10.24
C LEU A 366 -44.60 3.45 -11.04
N LYS A 367 -45.63 2.89 -10.37
CA LYS A 367 -46.62 2.00 -10.99
C LYS A 367 -47.53 2.69 -12.02
N ASP A 368 -47.72 3.99 -11.86
CA ASP A 368 -48.59 4.82 -12.69
C ASP A 368 -47.76 5.70 -13.62
N CYS A 369 -48.19 5.87 -14.87
CA CYS A 369 -47.43 6.62 -15.85
C CYS A 369 -47.33 8.11 -15.49
N ILE A 370 -46.12 8.66 -15.58
CA ILE A 370 -45.78 10.05 -15.26
C ILE A 370 -45.40 10.82 -16.52
N ARG A 371 -45.64 12.13 -16.53
CA ARG A 371 -45.14 13.02 -17.59
C ARG A 371 -43.99 13.86 -17.04
N VAL A 372 -42.83 13.80 -17.68
CA VAL A 372 -41.58 14.38 -17.19
C VAL A 372 -41.06 15.44 -18.16
N GLN A 373 -40.51 16.53 -17.63
CA GLN A 373 -39.69 17.52 -18.33
C GLN A 373 -38.28 17.49 -17.75
N THR A 374 -37.26 17.64 -18.60
CA THR A 374 -35.85 17.71 -18.16
C THR A 374 -35.16 18.94 -18.74
N ASP A 375 -34.64 19.78 -17.85
CA ASP A 375 -33.89 20.99 -18.17
C ASP A 375 -32.43 20.81 -17.73
N LEU A 376 -31.50 20.91 -18.68
CA LEU A 376 -30.07 21.11 -18.40
C LEU A 376 -29.84 22.60 -18.09
N ALA A 377 -29.14 22.89 -17.00
CA ALA A 377 -28.77 24.26 -16.63
C ALA A 377 -27.89 24.91 -17.71
N LYS A 378 -27.84 26.25 -17.71
CA LYS A 378 -26.93 27.02 -18.58
C LYS A 378 -25.82 27.62 -17.74
N SER A 379 -24.58 27.48 -18.21
CA SER A 379 -23.38 28.03 -17.59
C SER A 379 -22.53 28.76 -18.65
N HIS A 380 -21.58 29.59 -18.20
CA HIS A 380 -20.60 30.25 -19.07
C HIS A 380 -19.35 29.37 -19.32
N GLU A 381 -19.34 28.14 -18.82
CA GLU A 381 -18.14 27.27 -18.80
C GLU A 381 -18.14 26.21 -19.92
N TYR A 382 -19.30 25.99 -20.51
CA TYR A 382 -19.54 25.11 -21.66
C TYR A 382 -20.51 25.77 -22.64
N GLN A 383 -20.44 25.36 -23.90
CA GLN A 383 -21.40 25.73 -24.94
C GLN A 383 -22.35 24.56 -25.21
N LEU A 384 -23.58 24.90 -25.58
CA LEU A 384 -24.67 23.95 -25.84
C LEU A 384 -25.00 23.99 -27.34
N GLU A 385 -24.67 22.91 -28.03
CA GLU A 385 -24.96 22.74 -29.45
C GLU A 385 -26.34 22.09 -29.66
N SER A 386 -26.86 22.16 -30.88
CA SER A 386 -28.31 22.16 -31.13
C SER A 386 -29.08 20.91 -30.69
N TRP A 387 -30.26 21.14 -30.10
CA TRP A 387 -31.28 20.15 -29.74
C TRP A 387 -31.60 19.18 -30.90
N ALA A 388 -31.57 17.86 -30.62
CA ALA A 388 -31.98 16.83 -31.57
C ALA A 388 -33.43 16.35 -31.36
N ASP A 389 -33.85 16.15 -30.10
CA ASP A 389 -35.21 15.71 -29.75
C ASP A 389 -36.04 16.86 -29.15
N SER A 390 -37.03 17.35 -29.90
CA SER A 390 -37.80 18.56 -29.58
C SER A 390 -39.00 18.35 -28.63
N GLN A 391 -39.05 17.24 -27.89
CA GLN A 391 -40.07 16.99 -26.87
C GLN A 391 -39.56 17.37 -25.47
N THR A 392 -39.79 18.63 -25.08
CA THR A 392 -39.51 19.16 -23.73
C THR A 392 -40.23 18.39 -22.61
N SER A 393 -41.27 17.61 -22.95
CA SER A 393 -41.88 16.65 -22.04
C SER A 393 -42.15 15.30 -22.72
N SER A 394 -41.84 14.20 -22.04
CA SER A 394 -42.22 12.83 -22.45
C SER A 394 -43.06 12.13 -21.39
N CYS A 395 -43.83 11.11 -21.81
CA CYS A 395 -44.50 10.16 -20.92
C CYS A 395 -43.54 8.99 -20.61
N LEU A 396 -43.45 8.58 -19.35
CA LEU A 396 -42.78 7.35 -18.89
C LEU A 396 -43.78 6.55 -18.04
N CYS A 397 -43.93 5.27 -18.33
CA CYS A 397 -44.73 4.33 -17.54
C CYS A 397 -43.86 3.56 -16.52
N ALA A 398 -44.43 2.51 -15.91
CA ALA A 398 -43.76 1.69 -14.92
C ALA A 398 -42.61 0.88 -15.52
N ASP A 399 -41.47 0.89 -14.83
CA ASP A 399 -40.21 0.23 -15.19
C ASP A 399 -39.63 0.68 -16.55
N GLU A 400 -40.10 1.81 -17.08
CA GLU A 400 -39.56 2.46 -18.28
C GLU A 400 -38.41 3.42 -17.95
N ALA A 401 -37.48 3.54 -18.90
CA ALA A 401 -36.40 4.51 -18.88
C ALA A 401 -36.39 5.36 -20.16
N LYS A 402 -36.16 6.67 -20.03
CA LYS A 402 -36.09 7.60 -21.17
C LYS A 402 -34.82 8.43 -21.12
N SER A 403 -33.98 8.27 -22.14
CA SER A 403 -32.76 9.05 -22.31
C SER A 403 -32.99 10.33 -23.10
N TYR A 404 -32.42 11.42 -22.60
CA TYR A 404 -32.31 12.73 -23.27
C TYR A 404 -30.84 13.01 -23.58
N HIS A 405 -30.60 13.78 -24.64
CA HIS A 405 -29.27 13.99 -25.21
C HIS A 405 -29.00 15.48 -25.45
N TRP A 406 -27.84 15.96 -24.99
CA TRP A 406 -27.31 17.28 -25.31
C TRP A 406 -25.89 17.16 -25.82
N ASN A 407 -25.56 17.87 -26.90
CA ASN A 407 -24.18 18.00 -27.36
C ASN A 407 -23.56 19.22 -26.65
N ILE A 408 -22.47 18.98 -25.92
CA ILE A 408 -21.85 19.96 -25.03
C ILE A 408 -20.39 20.12 -25.42
N THR A 409 -19.99 21.36 -25.72
CA THR A 409 -18.61 21.71 -26.08
C THR A 409 -17.91 22.38 -24.89
N ALA A 410 -16.81 21.81 -24.44
CA ALA A 410 -16.12 22.22 -23.22
C ALA A 410 -15.19 23.44 -23.47
N VAL A 411 -15.38 24.54 -22.73
CA VAL A 411 -14.65 25.80 -22.96
C VAL A 411 -13.61 26.09 -21.88
N LYS A 412 -13.98 26.04 -20.59
CA LYS A 412 -13.02 26.23 -19.49
C LYS A 412 -12.23 24.97 -19.17
N LEU A 413 -11.04 25.16 -18.60
CA LEU A 413 -10.18 24.09 -18.07
C LEU A 413 -10.48 23.81 -16.58
N GLY A 414 -10.33 22.55 -16.15
CA GLY A 414 -10.57 22.12 -14.77
C GLY A 414 -11.89 21.34 -14.60
N HIS A 415 -12.40 21.26 -13.38
CA HIS A 415 -13.66 20.57 -13.09
C HIS A 415 -14.85 21.47 -13.38
N ILE A 416 -15.71 21.08 -14.32
CA ILE A 416 -16.96 21.77 -14.67
C ILE A 416 -18.14 20.98 -14.11
N ASN A 417 -19.05 21.65 -13.39
CA ASN A 417 -20.26 21.04 -12.86
C ASN A 417 -21.40 21.08 -13.88
N PHE A 418 -21.95 19.90 -14.20
CA PHE A 418 -23.18 19.76 -14.97
C PHE A 418 -24.35 19.54 -14.04
N THR A 419 -25.40 20.36 -14.19
CA THR A 419 -26.60 20.35 -13.36
C THR A 419 -27.82 20.09 -14.23
N ILE A 420 -28.48 18.95 -14.04
CA ILE A 420 -29.72 18.59 -14.72
C ILE A 420 -30.86 18.55 -13.71
N SER A 421 -31.99 19.17 -14.04
CA SER A 421 -33.21 19.13 -13.25
C SER A 421 -34.34 18.49 -14.06
N THR A 422 -34.86 17.36 -13.58
CA THR A 422 -36.05 16.70 -14.11
C THR A 422 -37.24 16.97 -13.19
N LYS A 423 -38.42 17.23 -13.75
CA LYS A 423 -39.66 17.55 -13.02
C LYS A 423 -40.85 16.80 -13.61
N ILE A 424 -41.73 16.29 -12.75
CA ILE A 424 -43.02 15.72 -13.13
C ILE A 424 -44.02 16.86 -13.35
N LEU A 425 -44.68 16.87 -14.50
CA LEU A 425 -45.65 17.89 -14.91
C LEU A 425 -47.08 17.46 -14.57
N ASP A 426 -47.80 18.34 -13.88
CA ASP A 426 -49.27 18.23 -13.74
C ASP A 426 -49.93 18.74 -15.03
N SER A 427 -50.08 17.84 -16.01
CA SER A 427 -50.78 18.10 -17.28
C SER A 427 -52.05 17.27 -17.39
N ASN A 428 -53.06 17.82 -18.07
CA ASN A 428 -54.32 17.13 -18.38
C ASN A 428 -54.26 16.34 -19.69
N GLU A 429 -53.14 16.38 -20.42
CA GLU A 429 -52.91 15.52 -21.59
C GLU A 429 -52.71 14.06 -21.18
N PRO A 430 -53.27 13.08 -21.91
CA PRO A 430 -53.16 11.68 -21.56
C PRO A 430 -51.75 11.12 -21.74
N CYS A 431 -51.32 10.30 -20.78
CA CYS A 431 -50.07 9.55 -20.74
C CYS A 431 -50.42 8.11 -20.32
N GLY A 432 -50.04 7.10 -21.11
CA GLY A 432 -50.53 5.73 -20.95
C GLY A 432 -52.06 5.56 -21.13
N GLY A 433 -52.75 6.55 -21.72
CA GLY A 433 -54.22 6.55 -21.88
C GLY A 433 -55.01 7.09 -20.67
N GLN A 434 -54.34 7.51 -19.59
CA GLN A 434 -54.96 8.17 -18.43
C GLN A 434 -54.30 9.53 -18.17
N LYS A 435 -54.78 10.33 -17.20
CA LYS A 435 -54.03 11.51 -16.76
C LYS A 435 -52.76 11.05 -16.05
N GLY A 436 -51.62 11.66 -16.37
CA GLY A 436 -50.33 11.33 -15.75
C GLY A 436 -50.35 11.52 -14.23
N PHE A 437 -49.77 10.56 -13.50
CA PHE A 437 -49.68 10.59 -12.05
C PHE A 437 -48.68 11.66 -11.57
N VAL A 438 -49.02 12.34 -10.48
CA VAL A 438 -48.17 13.36 -9.86
C VAL A 438 -48.04 13.05 -8.36
N PRO A 439 -46.92 12.48 -7.90
CA PRO A 439 -46.72 12.20 -6.47
C PRO A 439 -46.67 13.50 -5.66
N GLN A 440 -46.96 13.44 -4.36
CA GLN A 440 -46.88 14.62 -3.49
C GLN A 440 -45.43 14.98 -3.14
N LYS A 441 -44.59 13.99 -2.81
CA LYS A 441 -43.13 14.13 -2.67
C LYS A 441 -42.38 13.81 -3.97
N GLY A 442 -41.11 14.20 -4.07
CA GLY A 442 -40.20 13.69 -5.10
C GLY A 442 -40.57 14.11 -6.53
N ARG A 443 -41.39 15.15 -6.69
CA ARG A 443 -41.84 15.73 -7.97
C ARG A 443 -40.70 16.18 -8.88
N SER A 444 -39.52 16.38 -8.33
CA SER A 444 -38.32 16.71 -9.08
C SER A 444 -37.09 15.95 -8.59
N ASP A 445 -36.15 15.79 -9.50
CA ASP A 445 -34.80 15.31 -9.22
C ASP A 445 -33.80 16.26 -9.88
N THR A 446 -32.84 16.75 -9.11
CA THR A 446 -31.78 17.61 -9.62
C THR A 446 -30.45 16.96 -9.29
N LEU A 447 -29.67 16.64 -10.31
CA LEU A 447 -28.40 15.92 -10.22
C LEU A 447 -27.25 16.84 -10.64
N ILE A 448 -26.20 16.89 -9.84
CA ILE A 448 -24.95 17.61 -10.13
C ILE A 448 -23.80 16.61 -10.20
N LYS A 449 -23.09 16.56 -11.32
CA LYS A 449 -21.84 15.78 -11.49
C LYS A 449 -20.73 16.64 -12.14
N PRO A 450 -19.48 16.58 -11.68
CA PRO A 450 -18.35 17.24 -12.33
C PRO A 450 -17.81 16.42 -13.52
N VAL A 451 -17.21 17.09 -14.51
CA VAL A 451 -16.32 16.49 -15.53
C VAL A 451 -14.99 17.22 -15.53
N LEU A 452 -13.88 16.50 -15.66
CA LEU A 452 -12.54 17.08 -15.79
C LEU A 452 -12.23 17.48 -17.24
N VAL A 453 -12.13 18.78 -17.51
CA VAL A 453 -11.63 19.31 -18.78
C VAL A 453 -10.12 19.51 -18.72
N LYS A 454 -9.40 18.75 -19.54
CA LYS A 454 -7.94 18.79 -19.68
C LYS A 454 -7.53 19.78 -20.80
N PRO A 455 -6.39 20.49 -20.66
CA PRO A 455 -5.80 21.23 -21.77
C PRO A 455 -5.31 20.30 -22.89
N GLU A 456 -5.15 20.87 -24.07
CA GLU A 456 -4.57 20.24 -25.25
C GLU A 456 -3.08 19.89 -25.03
N GLY A 457 -2.52 19.02 -25.88
CA GLY A 457 -1.08 18.74 -25.91
C GLY A 457 -0.54 17.96 -24.71
N VAL A 458 0.76 18.16 -24.41
CA VAL A 458 1.53 17.47 -23.38
C VAL A 458 1.90 18.43 -22.26
N LEU A 459 1.75 17.98 -21.00
CA LEU A 459 2.16 18.73 -19.82
C LEU A 459 3.69 18.74 -19.71
N VAL A 460 4.26 19.94 -19.58
CA VAL A 460 5.65 20.17 -19.19
C VAL A 460 5.65 20.73 -17.77
N GLU A 461 6.50 20.16 -16.91
CA GLU A 461 6.79 20.65 -15.57
C GLU A 461 8.23 21.15 -15.53
N LYS A 462 8.43 22.30 -14.87
CA LYS A 462 9.73 22.90 -14.59
C LYS A 462 9.81 23.24 -13.12
N THR A 463 10.96 23.00 -12.51
CA THR A 463 11.18 23.15 -11.07
C THR A 463 12.44 23.96 -10.81
N HIS A 464 12.35 24.99 -9.96
CA HIS A 464 13.49 25.73 -9.43
C HIS A 464 13.52 25.59 -7.91
N SER A 465 14.53 24.89 -7.39
CA SER A 465 14.66 24.56 -5.96
C SER A 465 15.82 25.32 -5.32
N SER A 466 15.66 25.81 -4.10
CA SER A 466 16.58 26.72 -3.42
C SER A 466 16.66 26.43 -1.91
N LEU A 467 17.87 26.40 -1.36
CA LEU A 467 18.12 26.26 0.08
C LEU A 467 18.66 27.59 0.63
N LEU A 468 17.81 28.37 1.30
CA LEU A 468 18.16 29.70 1.80
C LEU A 468 18.49 29.63 3.29
N CYS A 469 19.77 29.81 3.62
CA CYS A 469 20.28 29.77 4.99
C CYS A 469 20.67 31.17 5.50
N PRO A 470 19.73 31.96 6.07
CA PRO A 470 20.03 33.26 6.65
C PRO A 470 20.95 33.13 7.87
N LYS A 471 22.25 33.42 7.68
CA LYS A 471 23.29 33.43 8.72
C LYS A 471 23.27 34.77 9.50
N GLY A 472 22.09 35.18 9.98
CA GLY A 472 21.88 36.51 10.57
C GLY A 472 21.91 37.68 9.58
N LYS A 473 21.89 37.38 8.27
CA LYS A 473 21.71 38.32 7.16
C LYS A 473 20.56 37.81 6.28
N VAL A 474 19.88 38.72 5.58
CA VAL A 474 18.88 38.35 4.58
C VAL A 474 19.57 37.58 3.45
N ALA A 475 19.04 36.40 3.12
CA ALA A 475 19.44 35.62 1.96
C ALA A 475 18.38 35.81 0.86
N SER A 476 18.79 36.19 -0.35
CA SER A 476 17.88 36.52 -1.45
C SER A 476 18.22 35.80 -2.74
N GLU A 477 17.23 35.20 -3.39
CA GLU A 477 17.34 34.59 -4.73
C GLU A 477 16.14 35.02 -5.59
N SER A 478 16.35 35.23 -6.89
CA SER A 478 15.28 35.62 -7.84
C SER A 478 15.07 34.55 -8.90
N VAL A 479 13.81 34.27 -9.21
CA VAL A 479 13.36 33.21 -10.12
C VAL A 479 12.58 33.85 -11.28
N SER A 480 12.97 33.55 -12.51
CA SER A 480 12.36 34.06 -13.75
C SER A 480 11.43 33.02 -14.37
N LEU A 481 10.11 33.20 -14.25
CA LEU A 481 9.12 32.28 -14.83
C LEU A 481 8.95 32.53 -16.32
N GLU A 482 9.88 32.00 -17.12
CA GLU A 482 9.89 32.07 -18.58
C GLU A 482 9.00 30.99 -19.22
N LEU A 483 8.23 31.39 -20.23
CA LEU A 483 7.38 30.51 -21.03
C LEU A 483 7.91 30.42 -22.47
N PRO A 484 7.83 29.26 -23.14
CA PRO A 484 8.06 29.15 -24.58
C PRO A 484 6.90 29.78 -25.38
N MET A 485 7.11 30.02 -26.67
CA MET A 485 6.06 30.58 -27.55
C MET A 485 4.91 29.61 -27.81
N ASP A 486 5.19 28.31 -27.89
CA ASP A 486 4.24 27.26 -28.32
C ASP A 486 3.33 26.73 -27.17
N ILE A 487 3.01 27.60 -26.21
CA ILE A 487 2.16 27.27 -25.06
C ILE A 487 0.68 27.20 -25.43
N VAL A 488 -0.01 26.26 -24.80
CA VAL A 488 -1.47 26.14 -24.81
C VAL A 488 -2.07 27.22 -23.89
N PRO A 489 -2.95 28.11 -24.38
CA PRO A 489 -3.56 29.16 -23.54
C PRO A 489 -4.27 28.60 -22.31
N ASP A 490 -4.23 29.34 -21.20
CA ASP A 490 -4.79 29.01 -19.88
C ASP A 490 -4.24 27.73 -19.20
N SER A 491 -3.26 27.04 -19.81
CA SER A 491 -2.62 25.86 -19.21
C SER A 491 -1.59 26.20 -18.12
N THR A 492 -1.13 27.44 -18.08
CA THR A 492 -0.05 27.94 -17.22
C THR A 492 -0.45 28.00 -15.75
N LYS A 493 0.31 27.31 -14.89
CA LYS A 493 0.09 27.27 -13.44
C LYS A 493 1.44 27.28 -12.73
N ALA A 494 1.67 28.26 -11.87
CA ALA A 494 2.86 28.32 -11.03
C ALA A 494 2.49 28.31 -9.54
N TYR A 495 3.32 27.68 -8.72
CA TYR A 495 3.21 27.72 -7.27
C TYR A 495 4.58 27.71 -6.60
N VAL A 496 4.66 28.30 -5.42
CA VAL A 496 5.80 28.17 -4.51
C VAL A 496 5.41 27.25 -3.35
N SER A 497 6.30 26.33 -2.98
CA SER A 497 6.21 25.54 -1.77
C SER A 497 7.42 25.78 -0.85
N VAL A 498 7.17 25.76 0.46
CA VAL A 498 8.09 26.23 1.50
C VAL A 498 8.09 25.25 2.65
N LEU A 499 9.28 24.87 3.12
CA LEU A 499 9.51 23.90 4.17
C LEU A 499 10.66 24.34 5.08
N GLY A 500 10.53 24.09 6.38
CA GLY A 500 11.61 24.33 7.35
C GLY A 500 12.67 23.23 7.39
N ASP A 501 12.56 22.23 6.52
CA ASP A 501 13.40 21.04 6.50
C ASP A 501 13.76 20.59 5.07
N ILE A 502 15.01 20.17 4.87
CA ILE A 502 15.50 19.69 3.58
C ILE A 502 14.86 18.36 3.14
N MET A 503 14.51 17.47 4.08
CA MET A 503 13.78 16.23 3.76
C MET A 503 12.27 16.42 3.69
N GLY A 504 11.75 17.62 4.02
CA GLY A 504 10.32 17.92 4.13
C GLY A 504 9.50 17.53 2.88
N THR A 505 10.01 17.78 1.67
CA THR A 505 9.32 17.44 0.41
C THR A 505 9.18 15.93 0.25
N ALA A 506 10.16 15.16 0.72
CA ALA A 506 10.15 13.70 0.63
C ALA A 506 9.26 13.05 1.70
N LEU A 507 9.04 13.74 2.83
CA LEU A 507 8.10 13.34 3.88
C LEU A 507 6.65 13.61 3.48
N GLN A 508 6.40 14.77 2.87
CA GLN A 508 5.05 15.23 2.52
C GLN A 508 4.52 14.54 1.26
N ASN A 509 5.36 14.33 0.25
CA ASN A 509 5.03 13.47 -0.88
C ASN A 509 5.42 12.02 -0.61
N LEU A 510 5.26 11.49 0.61
CA LEU A 510 5.49 10.06 0.86
C LEU A 510 4.66 9.23 -0.12
N ASP A 511 3.37 9.50 -0.29
CA ASP A 511 2.51 8.75 -1.24
C ASP A 511 2.78 9.07 -2.73
N GLY A 512 3.69 10.02 -3.04
CA GLY A 512 4.06 10.45 -4.40
C GLY A 512 5.46 9.99 -4.84
N LEU A 513 6.42 9.97 -3.91
CA LEU A 513 7.70 9.26 -4.03
C LEU A 513 7.56 7.76 -3.76
N VAL A 514 6.49 7.37 -3.09
CA VAL A 514 6.07 5.99 -2.82
C VAL A 514 4.62 5.85 -3.28
N GLN A 515 4.41 5.98 -4.60
CA GLN A 515 3.21 5.42 -5.20
C GLN A 515 3.12 3.93 -4.84
N MET A 516 1.91 3.38 -4.77
CA MET A 516 1.72 1.97 -4.41
C MET A 516 2.51 1.09 -5.40
N PRO A 517 3.54 0.32 -4.99
CA PRO A 517 4.55 -0.12 -5.96
C PRO A 517 4.00 -0.94 -7.11
N SER A 518 4.08 -0.44 -8.34
CA SER A 518 3.69 -1.16 -9.54
C SER A 518 4.82 -1.08 -10.56
N GLY A 519 5.20 -2.23 -11.14
CA GLY A 519 6.33 -2.27 -12.05
C GLY A 519 6.96 -3.64 -12.24
N CYS A 520 8.24 -3.63 -12.55
CA CYS A 520 9.24 -4.69 -12.32
C CYS A 520 9.83 -4.61 -10.89
N GLY A 521 10.65 -5.58 -10.48
CA GLY A 521 11.37 -5.56 -9.18
C GLY A 521 12.29 -4.35 -9.05
N GLU A 522 13.01 -4.01 -10.13
CA GLU A 522 13.76 -2.76 -10.23
C GLU A 522 12.92 -1.53 -9.83
N GLN A 523 11.69 -1.41 -10.38
CA GLN A 523 10.74 -0.32 -10.09
C GLN A 523 10.19 -0.36 -8.65
N ASN A 524 9.95 -1.55 -8.10
CA ASN A 524 9.52 -1.72 -6.72
C ASN A 524 10.60 -1.24 -5.73
N MET A 525 11.87 -1.54 -6.01
CA MET A 525 13.00 -1.11 -5.17
C MET A 525 13.25 0.40 -5.16
N VAL A 526 12.92 1.12 -6.25
CA VAL A 526 12.94 2.61 -6.31
C VAL A 526 12.08 3.24 -5.21
N LEU A 527 10.94 2.61 -4.92
CA LEU A 527 9.92 3.11 -4.01
C LEU A 527 10.17 2.61 -2.58
N PHE A 528 10.71 1.39 -2.45
CA PHE A 528 11.08 0.77 -1.17
C PHE A 528 12.27 1.45 -0.48
N ALA A 529 13.38 1.69 -1.20
CA ALA A 529 14.63 2.16 -0.59
C ALA A 529 14.55 3.57 0.05
N PRO A 530 13.90 4.59 -0.56
CA PRO A 530 13.77 5.92 0.06
C PRO A 530 13.06 5.90 1.42
N ILE A 531 12.06 5.03 1.61
CA ILE A 531 11.33 4.91 2.90
C ILE A 531 12.30 4.58 4.03
N ILE A 532 13.26 3.69 3.78
CA ILE A 532 14.26 3.27 4.77
C ILE A 532 15.10 4.47 5.22
N TYR A 533 15.62 5.27 4.29
CA TYR A 533 16.44 6.44 4.64
C TYR A 533 15.62 7.55 5.30
N VAL A 534 14.35 7.71 4.91
CA VAL A 534 13.39 8.63 5.54
C VAL A 534 13.09 8.21 6.98
N LEU A 535 12.86 6.92 7.25
CA LEU A 535 12.69 6.40 8.62
C LEU A 535 13.97 6.56 9.45
N GLN A 536 15.13 6.17 8.92
CA GLN A 536 16.42 6.37 9.59
C GLN A 536 16.72 7.85 9.90
N TYR A 537 16.24 8.78 9.06
CA TYR A 537 16.32 10.21 9.32
C TYR A 537 15.39 10.62 10.46
N LEU A 538 14.10 10.31 10.36
CA LEU A 538 13.08 10.69 11.35
C LEU A 538 13.40 10.14 12.76
N GLU A 539 13.85 8.90 12.85
CA GLU A 539 14.27 8.25 14.09
C GLU A 539 15.43 9.01 14.75
N LYS A 540 16.51 9.27 14.00
CA LYS A 540 17.69 10.00 14.49
C LYS A 540 17.45 11.49 14.76
N ALA A 541 16.49 12.09 14.07
CA ALA A 541 16.10 13.48 14.27
C ALA A 541 15.12 13.67 15.45
N GLY A 542 14.57 12.58 16.01
CA GLY A 542 13.51 12.64 17.03
C GLY A 542 12.16 13.14 16.48
N LEU A 543 11.92 12.95 15.19
CA LEU A 543 10.74 13.46 14.45
C LEU A 543 9.76 12.35 14.03
N LEU A 544 10.05 11.08 14.33
CA LEU A 544 9.19 9.95 13.97
C LEU A 544 7.94 9.89 14.87
N THR A 545 6.77 10.18 14.30
CA THR A 545 5.48 9.90 14.95
C THR A 545 5.02 8.48 14.62
N GLU A 546 4.20 7.87 15.47
CA GLU A 546 3.71 6.51 15.25
C GLU A 546 2.74 6.41 14.05
N GLU A 547 2.09 7.51 13.67
CA GLU A 547 1.30 7.61 12.43
C GLU A 547 2.21 7.52 11.18
N ILE A 548 3.29 8.31 11.13
CA ILE A 548 4.25 8.26 10.02
C ILE A 548 4.94 6.88 9.99
N ARG A 549 5.27 6.33 11.17
CA ARG A 549 5.88 5.00 11.30
C ARG A 549 4.98 3.92 10.74
N SER A 550 3.73 3.83 11.19
CA SER A 550 2.79 2.79 10.76
C SER A 550 2.46 2.86 9.27
N ARG A 551 2.30 4.07 8.70
CA ARG A 551 2.17 4.28 7.25
C ARG A 551 3.40 3.77 6.49
N ALA A 552 4.60 4.18 6.91
CA ALA A 552 5.85 3.80 6.26
C ALA A 552 6.15 2.29 6.38
N VAL A 553 5.85 1.69 7.54
CA VAL A 553 5.93 0.22 7.77
C VAL A 553 4.99 -0.51 6.82
N GLY A 554 3.73 -0.08 6.68
CA GLY A 554 2.79 -0.70 5.74
C GLY A 554 3.28 -0.66 4.28
N PHE A 555 3.90 0.43 3.85
CA PHE A 555 4.52 0.50 2.53
C PHE A 555 5.76 -0.40 2.38
N LEU A 556 6.60 -0.51 3.42
CA LEU A 556 7.72 -1.45 3.42
C LEU A 556 7.26 -2.91 3.38
N GLU A 557 6.23 -3.29 4.15
CA GLU A 557 5.67 -4.65 4.11
C GLU A 557 5.11 -4.99 2.73
N ILE A 558 4.35 -4.08 2.10
CA ILE A 558 3.82 -4.24 0.74
C ILE A 558 4.95 -4.34 -0.29
N GLY A 559 5.98 -3.48 -0.18
CA GLY A 559 7.14 -3.49 -1.08
C GLY A 559 7.99 -4.75 -0.95
N TYR A 560 8.20 -5.25 0.28
CA TYR A 560 8.90 -6.51 0.53
C TYR A 560 8.14 -7.71 -0.08
N GLN A 561 6.83 -7.84 0.16
CA GLN A 561 6.02 -8.91 -0.41
C GLN A 561 5.99 -8.87 -1.95
N LYS A 562 5.98 -7.68 -2.55
CA LYS A 562 6.10 -7.51 -4.01
C LYS A 562 7.50 -7.89 -4.52
N GLU A 563 8.57 -7.54 -3.82
CA GLU A 563 9.94 -7.87 -4.26
C GLU A 563 10.18 -9.39 -4.32
N LEU A 564 9.58 -10.14 -3.40
CA LEU A 564 9.63 -11.61 -3.42
C LEU A 564 8.99 -12.24 -4.67
N MET A 565 8.13 -11.52 -5.41
CA MET A 565 7.61 -11.99 -6.70
C MET A 565 8.67 -11.99 -7.81
N TYR A 566 9.78 -11.27 -7.63
CA TYR A 566 10.90 -11.19 -8.57
C TYR A 566 12.14 -11.99 -8.10
N LYS A 567 12.01 -12.72 -6.98
CA LYS A 567 13.03 -13.67 -6.50
C LYS A 567 13.05 -14.93 -7.36
N HIS A 568 14.24 -15.35 -7.77
CA HIS A 568 14.51 -16.62 -8.42
C HIS A 568 14.64 -17.75 -7.39
N SER A 569 14.29 -18.97 -7.81
CA SER A 569 14.45 -20.23 -7.09
C SER A 569 15.90 -20.52 -6.62
N ASN A 570 16.90 -19.89 -7.25
CA ASN A 570 18.32 -19.97 -6.88
C ASN A 570 18.77 -18.95 -5.82
N GLY A 571 17.91 -18.01 -5.39
CA GLY A 571 18.20 -16.97 -4.39
C GLY A 571 18.40 -15.54 -4.92
N SER A 572 18.61 -15.37 -6.22
CA SER A 572 18.84 -14.07 -6.86
C SER A 572 17.55 -13.30 -7.22
N TYR A 573 17.68 -12.06 -7.67
CA TYR A 573 16.57 -11.19 -8.10
C TYR A 573 16.84 -10.65 -9.52
N SER A 574 15.80 -10.44 -10.32
CA SER A 574 15.86 -9.78 -11.63
C SER A 574 14.66 -8.85 -11.84
N ALA A 575 14.60 -8.09 -12.94
CA ALA A 575 13.49 -7.18 -13.20
C ALA A 575 12.13 -7.89 -13.23
N PHE A 576 12.02 -9.07 -13.84
CA PHE A 576 10.77 -9.80 -14.02
C PHE A 576 10.78 -11.20 -13.38
N GLY A 577 11.71 -11.46 -12.44
CA GLY A 577 11.87 -12.75 -11.77
C GLY A 577 12.14 -13.90 -12.73
N GLU A 578 11.53 -15.05 -12.48
CA GLU A 578 11.61 -16.29 -13.30
C GLU A 578 11.12 -16.13 -14.76
N ARG A 579 10.69 -14.93 -15.19
CA ARG A 579 10.49 -14.58 -16.62
C ARG A 579 11.79 -14.21 -17.34
N ASP A 580 12.83 -13.85 -16.59
CA ASP A 580 14.18 -13.61 -17.11
C ASP A 580 15.02 -14.88 -16.96
N ARG A 581 15.97 -15.10 -17.87
CA ARG A 581 16.74 -16.36 -17.91
C ARG A 581 17.72 -16.55 -16.75
N ASN A 582 18.14 -15.45 -16.12
CA ASN A 582 19.13 -15.40 -15.04
C ASN A 582 18.75 -14.26 -14.09
N GLY A 583 19.10 -14.41 -12.81
CA GLY A 583 19.16 -13.30 -11.87
C GLY A 583 20.25 -12.29 -12.21
N ASN A 584 20.18 -11.12 -11.59
CA ASN A 584 21.07 -9.99 -11.82
C ASN A 584 21.99 -9.71 -10.62
N THR A 585 23.31 -9.58 -10.84
CA THR A 585 24.28 -9.32 -9.77
C THR A 585 24.03 -7.99 -9.05
N TRP A 586 23.81 -6.91 -9.80
CA TRP A 586 23.61 -5.56 -9.24
C TRP A 586 22.30 -5.49 -8.44
N LEU A 587 21.18 -5.98 -9.00
CA LEU A 587 19.88 -5.91 -8.33
C LEU A 587 19.86 -6.81 -7.09
N THR A 588 20.44 -8.02 -7.16
CA THR A 588 20.55 -8.91 -5.99
C THR A 588 21.32 -8.25 -4.85
N ALA A 589 22.38 -7.51 -5.14
CA ALA A 589 23.13 -6.73 -4.13
C ALA A 589 22.30 -5.55 -3.58
N PHE A 590 21.58 -4.81 -4.44
CA PHE A 590 20.75 -3.67 -4.03
C PHE A 590 19.59 -4.10 -3.13
N VAL A 591 18.86 -5.16 -3.52
CA VAL A 591 17.80 -5.80 -2.72
C VAL A 591 18.38 -6.26 -1.38
N THR A 592 19.53 -6.92 -1.37
CA THR A 592 20.19 -7.42 -0.15
C THR A 592 20.56 -6.29 0.82
N LYS A 593 21.19 -5.20 0.33
CA LYS A 593 21.46 -3.96 1.11
C LYS A 593 20.18 -3.42 1.75
N CYS A 594 19.14 -3.23 0.93
CA CYS A 594 17.91 -2.60 1.39
C CYS A 594 17.17 -3.50 2.39
N PHE A 595 17.14 -4.81 2.18
CA PHE A 595 16.52 -5.77 3.10
C PHE A 595 17.22 -5.78 4.47
N GLY A 596 18.55 -5.87 4.53
CA GLY A 596 19.26 -5.83 5.82
C GLY A 596 19.15 -4.48 6.55
N GLN A 597 19.01 -3.37 5.82
CA GLN A 597 18.68 -2.09 6.46
C GLN A 597 17.22 -2.00 6.93
N ALA A 598 16.27 -2.61 6.20
CA ALA A 598 14.85 -2.65 6.54
C ALA A 598 14.51 -3.59 7.71
N GLN A 599 15.36 -4.58 8.03
CA GLN A 599 15.22 -5.46 9.21
C GLN A 599 15.09 -4.72 10.56
N LYS A 600 15.46 -3.42 10.61
CA LYS A 600 15.28 -2.56 11.79
C LYS A 600 13.85 -2.05 11.98
N PHE A 601 13.03 -2.11 10.93
CA PHE A 601 11.67 -1.56 10.90
C PHE A 601 10.59 -2.61 10.58
N ILE A 602 10.90 -3.62 9.77
CA ILE A 602 9.98 -4.70 9.37
C ILE A 602 10.61 -6.09 9.53
N PHE A 603 9.77 -7.12 9.67
CA PHE A 603 10.23 -8.50 9.63
C PHE A 603 10.59 -8.93 8.20
N ILE A 604 11.83 -9.36 8.01
CA ILE A 604 12.34 -9.94 6.76
C ILE A 604 12.95 -11.31 7.10
N ASP A 605 12.55 -12.34 6.34
CA ASP A 605 13.04 -13.71 6.54
C ASP A 605 14.56 -13.76 6.29
N PRO A 606 15.38 -14.12 7.30
CA PRO A 606 16.83 -14.24 7.13
C PRO A 606 17.23 -15.19 6.01
N LYS A 607 16.40 -16.19 5.68
CA LYS A 607 16.65 -17.11 4.56
C LYS A 607 16.70 -16.37 3.22
N ASN A 608 15.84 -15.37 3.00
CA ASN A 608 15.83 -14.62 1.74
C ASN A 608 17.12 -13.81 1.51
N ILE A 609 17.76 -13.36 2.60
CA ILE A 609 19.07 -12.71 2.56
C ILE A 609 20.19 -13.75 2.40
N GLN A 610 20.13 -14.88 3.13
CA GLN A 610 21.12 -15.96 3.04
C GLN A 610 21.18 -16.62 1.65
N ASP A 611 20.02 -16.85 1.02
CA ASP A 611 19.93 -17.38 -0.35
C ASP A 611 20.64 -16.43 -1.34
N ALA A 612 20.40 -15.13 -1.22
CA ALA A 612 20.98 -14.09 -2.07
C ALA A 612 22.51 -13.92 -1.86
N LEU A 613 22.96 -13.88 -0.61
CA LEU A 613 24.39 -13.85 -0.25
C LEU A 613 25.14 -15.06 -0.80
N LYS A 614 24.56 -16.27 -0.64
CA LYS A 614 25.13 -17.51 -1.16
C LYS A 614 25.23 -17.50 -2.69
N TRP A 615 24.23 -16.95 -3.38
CA TRP A 615 24.27 -16.79 -4.83
C TRP A 615 25.34 -15.76 -5.27
N MET A 616 25.46 -14.62 -4.57
CA MET A 616 26.52 -13.63 -4.87
C MET A 616 27.92 -14.17 -4.62
N ALA A 617 28.14 -14.92 -3.53
CA ALA A 617 29.40 -15.60 -3.25
C ALA A 617 29.78 -16.60 -4.37
N GLY A 618 28.79 -17.32 -4.93
CA GLY A 618 28.98 -18.21 -6.07
C GLY A 618 29.35 -17.51 -7.39
N ASN A 619 29.24 -16.18 -7.46
CA ASN A 619 29.59 -15.35 -8.61
C ASN A 619 30.82 -14.44 -8.33
N GLN A 620 31.54 -14.66 -7.24
CA GLN A 620 32.82 -14.00 -6.97
C GLN A 620 33.96 -14.72 -7.71
N LEU A 621 34.78 -13.96 -8.42
CA LEU A 621 35.89 -14.47 -9.24
C LEU A 621 37.15 -14.74 -8.39
N PRO A 622 38.09 -15.57 -8.84
CA PRO A 622 39.38 -15.79 -8.17
C PRO A 622 40.27 -14.53 -8.00
N SER A 623 39.91 -13.42 -8.64
CA SER A 623 40.49 -12.08 -8.45
C SER A 623 39.96 -11.35 -7.21
N GLY A 624 38.92 -11.88 -6.55
CA GLY A 624 38.13 -11.23 -5.51
C GLY A 624 37.03 -10.30 -6.04
N CYS A 625 37.03 -10.01 -7.35
CA CYS A 625 36.04 -9.16 -8.02
C CYS A 625 34.72 -9.93 -8.29
N TYR A 626 33.61 -9.25 -8.50
CA TYR A 626 32.31 -9.88 -8.78
C TYR A 626 31.98 -9.94 -10.28
N ALA A 627 31.52 -11.10 -10.75
CA ALA A 627 31.09 -11.29 -12.12
C ALA A 627 29.78 -10.54 -12.42
N ASN A 628 29.74 -9.83 -13.55
CA ASN A 628 28.52 -9.20 -14.06
C ASN A 628 27.62 -10.27 -14.71
N VAL A 629 26.63 -10.77 -13.96
CA VAL A 629 25.69 -11.82 -14.39
C VAL A 629 24.28 -11.25 -14.46
N GLY A 630 23.56 -11.65 -15.51
CA GLY A 630 22.24 -11.12 -15.86
C GLY A 630 22.32 -9.80 -16.64
N ASN A 631 21.25 -9.48 -17.36
CA ASN A 631 21.06 -8.14 -17.90
C ASN A 631 20.42 -7.29 -16.80
N LEU A 632 20.92 -6.06 -16.59
CA LEU A 632 20.19 -5.03 -15.84
C LEU A 632 19.55 -4.14 -16.90
N LEU A 633 18.23 -3.95 -16.83
CA LEU A 633 17.58 -3.07 -17.80
C LEU A 633 17.81 -1.62 -17.40
N HIS A 634 17.75 -1.34 -16.10
CA HIS A 634 18.00 -0.02 -15.53
C HIS A 634 19.50 0.32 -15.51
N THR A 635 20.06 0.67 -16.67
CA THR A 635 21.46 1.16 -16.74
C THR A 635 21.68 2.41 -15.89
N ALA A 636 20.67 3.26 -15.70
CA ALA A 636 20.73 4.38 -14.75
C ALA A 636 20.53 3.99 -13.27
N MET A 637 20.37 2.69 -12.93
CA MET A 637 20.52 2.15 -11.57
C MET A 637 21.91 1.55 -11.36
N LYS A 638 22.45 0.88 -12.37
CA LYS A 638 23.91 0.70 -12.51
C LYS A 638 24.59 2.07 -12.26
N GLY A 639 24.00 3.14 -12.79
CA GLY A 639 24.48 4.50 -12.60
C GLY A 639 25.72 4.71 -13.44
N GLY A 640 26.78 5.25 -12.85
CA GLY A 640 28.10 5.26 -13.49
C GLY A 640 28.86 3.91 -13.42
N VAL A 641 28.27 2.85 -12.84
CA VAL A 641 28.86 1.49 -12.87
C VAL A 641 28.73 0.95 -14.27
N ASP A 642 29.86 0.65 -14.92
CA ASP A 642 29.83 -0.08 -16.20
C ASP A 642 30.80 -1.26 -16.25
N ASP A 643 31.94 -1.14 -15.58
CA ASP A 643 33.05 -2.09 -15.54
C ASP A 643 33.06 -3.02 -14.29
N GLU A 644 33.91 -4.04 -14.32
CA GLU A 644 34.06 -5.04 -13.25
C GLU A 644 34.49 -4.42 -11.91
N VAL A 645 35.31 -3.36 -11.92
CA VAL A 645 35.75 -2.68 -10.70
C VAL A 645 34.60 -1.89 -10.10
N SER A 646 33.84 -1.14 -10.89
CA SER A 646 32.71 -0.37 -10.37
C SER A 646 31.52 -1.26 -9.94
N LEU A 647 31.32 -2.44 -10.55
CA LEU A 647 30.34 -3.42 -10.04
C LEU A 647 30.82 -4.04 -8.73
N THR A 648 32.08 -4.46 -8.65
CA THR A 648 32.68 -4.98 -7.40
C THR A 648 32.57 -3.93 -6.30
N ALA A 649 32.80 -2.66 -6.63
CA ALA A 649 32.69 -1.54 -5.72
C ALA A 649 31.26 -1.42 -5.18
N TYR A 650 30.24 -1.44 -6.04
CA TYR A 650 28.85 -1.39 -5.63
C TYR A 650 28.45 -2.57 -4.72
N VAL A 651 28.84 -3.80 -5.08
CA VAL A 651 28.55 -5.00 -4.27
C VAL A 651 29.24 -4.91 -2.90
N THR A 652 30.52 -4.53 -2.84
CA THR A 652 31.24 -4.35 -1.56
C THR A 652 30.63 -3.24 -0.70
N ALA A 653 30.18 -2.13 -1.31
CA ALA A 653 29.43 -1.08 -0.61
C ALA A 653 28.13 -1.63 -0.01
N ALA A 654 27.36 -2.39 -0.79
CA ALA A 654 26.09 -2.98 -0.37
C ALA A 654 26.24 -3.93 0.84
N LEU A 655 27.28 -4.78 0.85
CA LEU A 655 27.56 -5.70 1.96
C LEU A 655 27.98 -4.95 3.24
N LEU A 656 28.87 -3.96 3.13
CA LEU A 656 29.27 -3.11 4.26
C LEU A 656 28.09 -2.30 4.81
N GLU A 657 27.25 -1.76 3.93
CA GLU A 657 26.03 -1.01 4.30
C GLU A 657 24.92 -1.87 4.90
N MET A 658 24.93 -3.18 4.65
CA MET A 658 24.06 -4.15 5.32
C MET A 658 24.51 -4.40 6.77
N GLY A 659 25.77 -4.10 7.10
CA GLY A 659 26.38 -4.37 8.41
C GLY A 659 27.18 -5.67 8.46
N MET A 660 27.75 -6.14 7.34
CA MET A 660 28.75 -7.20 7.36
C MET A 660 30.11 -6.69 7.86
N GLU A 661 30.79 -7.51 8.64
CA GLU A 661 32.14 -7.22 9.13
C GLU A 661 33.17 -7.22 8.01
N ILE A 662 34.23 -6.42 8.17
CA ILE A 662 35.30 -6.23 7.16
C ILE A 662 36.09 -7.53 6.95
N ASP A 663 36.19 -8.37 7.98
CA ASP A 663 36.89 -9.65 7.99
C ASP A 663 36.12 -10.78 7.25
N ASP A 664 34.88 -10.53 6.80
CA ASP A 664 34.12 -11.53 6.03
C ASP A 664 34.83 -11.88 4.71
N PRO A 665 34.92 -13.16 4.30
CA PRO A 665 35.61 -13.55 3.08
C PRO A 665 35.08 -12.88 1.80
N MET A 666 33.79 -12.54 1.72
CA MET A 666 33.22 -11.84 0.55
C MET A 666 33.72 -10.40 0.49
N VAL A 667 33.66 -9.70 1.62
CA VAL A 667 34.01 -8.28 1.77
C VAL A 667 35.51 -8.05 1.64
N SER A 668 36.32 -8.84 2.35
CA SER A 668 37.78 -8.74 2.33
C SER A 668 38.39 -9.01 0.94
N GLN A 669 37.90 -10.02 0.21
CA GLN A 669 38.31 -10.30 -1.17
C GLN A 669 37.86 -9.20 -2.14
N GLY A 670 36.64 -8.67 -1.98
CA GLY A 670 36.16 -7.51 -2.73
C GLY A 670 37.05 -6.28 -2.54
N LEU A 671 37.33 -5.92 -1.28
CA LEU A 671 38.27 -4.83 -0.95
C LEU A 671 39.68 -5.08 -1.50
N GLN A 672 40.16 -6.32 -1.56
CA GLN A 672 41.45 -6.65 -2.16
C GLN A 672 41.47 -6.43 -3.68
N CYS A 673 40.41 -6.80 -4.40
CA CYS A 673 40.24 -6.44 -5.82
C CYS A 673 40.28 -4.91 -6.00
N LEU A 674 39.48 -4.17 -5.23
CA LEU A 674 39.36 -2.71 -5.35
C LEU A 674 40.65 -1.96 -5.02
N LYS A 675 41.44 -2.43 -4.05
CA LYS A 675 42.76 -1.83 -3.71
C LYS A 675 43.73 -1.84 -4.88
N ASN A 676 43.70 -2.86 -5.73
CA ASN A 676 44.57 -2.95 -6.90
C ASN A 676 44.20 -1.94 -8.00
N SER A 677 42.91 -1.59 -8.12
CA SER A 677 42.41 -0.63 -9.12
C SER A 677 42.39 0.82 -8.62
N ALA A 678 42.36 1.06 -7.30
CA ALA A 678 42.23 2.39 -6.71
C ALA A 678 43.33 3.41 -7.10
N THR A 679 44.49 2.93 -7.57
CA THR A 679 45.60 3.77 -8.05
C THR A 679 45.64 3.94 -9.57
N SER A 680 44.85 3.17 -10.34
CA SER A 680 44.88 3.16 -11.81
C SER A 680 43.62 3.73 -12.48
N THR A 681 42.50 3.82 -11.76
CA THR A 681 41.23 4.30 -12.34
C THR A 681 41.19 5.81 -12.58
N THR A 682 40.96 6.21 -13.83
CA THR A 682 40.77 7.61 -14.27
C THR A 682 39.32 8.09 -14.26
N ASN A 683 38.33 7.19 -14.14
CA ASN A 683 36.91 7.55 -14.14
C ASN A 683 36.50 8.22 -12.82
N LEU A 684 36.05 9.48 -12.88
CA LEU A 684 35.55 10.28 -11.76
C LEU A 684 34.48 9.55 -10.93
N TYR A 685 33.54 8.86 -11.59
CA TYR A 685 32.49 8.10 -10.92
C TYR A 685 33.06 7.00 -10.02
N THR A 686 33.91 6.15 -10.59
CA THR A 686 34.54 5.05 -9.85
C THR A 686 35.45 5.59 -8.74
N GLN A 687 36.13 6.74 -8.92
CA GLN A 687 36.90 7.40 -7.86
C GLN A 687 36.00 7.82 -6.67
N ALA A 688 34.81 8.37 -6.91
CA ALA A 688 33.88 8.76 -5.85
C ALA A 688 33.26 7.55 -5.12
N LEU A 689 32.88 6.52 -5.87
CA LEU A 689 32.36 5.27 -5.30
C LEU A 689 33.43 4.57 -4.45
N LEU A 690 34.67 4.47 -4.93
CA LEU A 690 35.82 3.95 -4.17
C LEU A 690 36.11 4.81 -2.93
N ALA A 691 36.05 6.15 -3.03
CA ALA A 691 36.24 7.03 -1.88
C ALA A 691 35.17 6.81 -0.80
N TYR A 692 33.93 6.47 -1.18
CA TYR A 692 32.88 6.10 -0.24
C TYR A 692 33.15 4.73 0.40
N ILE A 693 33.52 3.72 -0.37
CA ILE A 693 33.80 2.36 0.14
C ILE A 693 34.99 2.35 1.10
N PHE A 694 36.10 3.02 0.77
CA PHE A 694 37.23 3.16 1.70
C PHE A 694 36.90 4.07 2.90
N SER A 695 35.84 4.90 2.84
CA SER A 695 35.29 5.55 4.04
C SER A 695 34.51 4.58 4.92
N LEU A 696 33.73 3.66 4.34
CA LEU A 696 32.99 2.61 5.07
C LEU A 696 33.94 1.59 5.72
N ALA A 697 34.96 1.14 4.98
CA ALA A 697 35.95 0.16 5.43
C ALA A 697 37.06 0.75 6.35
N GLY A 698 36.97 2.03 6.73
CA GLY A 698 37.95 2.67 7.63
C GLY A 698 39.34 2.94 7.05
N GLU A 699 39.55 2.69 5.75
CA GLU A 699 40.81 2.84 5.01
C GLU A 699 41.11 4.31 4.67
N MET A 700 41.32 5.09 5.72
CA MET A 700 41.34 6.56 5.67
C MET A 700 42.42 7.14 4.74
N ASP A 701 43.55 6.47 4.54
CA ASP A 701 44.62 6.99 3.68
C ASP A 701 44.27 6.91 2.19
N ILE A 702 43.74 5.77 1.73
CA ILE A 702 43.26 5.61 0.34
C ILE A 702 42.08 6.55 0.10
N ARG A 703 41.15 6.63 1.05
CA ARG A 703 40.02 7.56 1.08
C ARG A 703 40.45 9.02 0.94
N ASN A 704 41.48 9.44 1.68
CA ASN A 704 42.01 10.81 1.64
C ASN A 704 42.75 11.11 0.33
N PHE A 705 43.44 10.12 -0.25
CA PHE A 705 44.05 10.24 -1.58
C PHE A 705 42.99 10.45 -2.67
N LEU A 706 41.94 9.61 -2.70
CA LEU A 706 40.88 9.70 -3.70
C LEU A 706 40.07 11.01 -3.60
N LEU A 707 39.70 11.44 -2.38
CA LEU A 707 39.04 12.74 -2.20
C LEU A 707 39.91 13.92 -2.62
N LYS A 708 41.25 13.81 -2.52
CA LYS A 708 42.17 14.85 -3.02
C LYS A 708 42.24 14.90 -4.55
N GLN A 709 42.05 13.77 -5.24
CA GLN A 709 41.94 13.71 -6.72
C GLN A 709 40.59 14.30 -7.20
N LEU A 710 39.51 13.99 -6.48
CA LEU A 710 38.18 14.57 -6.75
C LEU A 710 38.17 16.09 -6.51
N ASP A 711 38.80 16.57 -5.44
CA ASP A 711 38.86 18.00 -5.12
C ASP A 711 39.65 18.84 -6.15
N GLN A 712 40.51 18.22 -6.97
CA GLN A 712 41.18 18.89 -8.10
C GLN A 712 40.27 19.04 -9.32
N GLN A 713 39.15 18.30 -9.38
CA GLN A 713 38.20 18.25 -10.49
C GLN A 713 36.80 18.73 -10.08
N ALA A 714 36.68 19.35 -8.91
CA ALA A 714 35.42 19.89 -8.38
C ALA A 714 35.00 21.17 -9.11
N ILE A 715 33.76 21.21 -9.59
CA ILE A 715 33.17 22.36 -10.27
C ILE A 715 32.52 23.25 -9.21
N ILE A 716 33.08 24.45 -9.03
CA ILE A 716 32.61 25.44 -8.05
C ILE A 716 31.78 26.50 -8.78
N SER A 717 30.56 26.75 -8.31
CA SER A 717 29.61 27.69 -8.91
C SER A 717 28.92 28.50 -7.81
N GLY A 718 29.40 29.72 -7.55
CA GLY A 718 28.96 30.51 -6.40
C GLY A 718 29.34 29.85 -5.08
N GLU A 719 28.39 29.73 -4.14
CA GLU A 719 28.57 28.95 -2.91
C GLU A 719 28.41 27.43 -3.10
N SER A 720 28.14 26.94 -4.31
CA SER A 720 27.82 25.53 -4.59
C SER A 720 28.98 24.74 -5.20
N ILE A 721 29.07 23.44 -4.89
CA ILE A 721 30.13 22.53 -5.36
C ILE A 721 29.49 21.25 -5.93
N HIS A 722 29.96 20.80 -7.10
CA HIS A 722 29.53 19.54 -7.71
C HIS A 722 30.65 18.93 -8.57
N TRP A 723 30.38 17.76 -9.13
CA TRP A 723 31.26 17.09 -10.09
C TRP A 723 30.43 16.66 -11.31
N SER A 724 31.06 16.63 -12.49
CA SER A 724 30.45 16.14 -13.72
C SER A 724 31.41 15.25 -14.49
N GLN A 725 30.90 14.18 -15.10
CA GLN A 725 31.71 13.29 -15.95
C GLN A 725 32.02 13.91 -17.33
N LYS A 726 31.22 14.90 -17.77
CA LYS A 726 31.37 15.60 -19.07
C LYS A 726 31.06 17.09 -18.89
N PRO A 727 32.03 17.93 -18.48
CA PRO A 727 31.79 19.35 -18.25
C PRO A 727 31.36 20.07 -19.53
N THR A 728 30.09 20.49 -19.59
CA THR A 728 29.53 21.28 -20.69
C THR A 728 29.99 22.75 -20.61
N PRO A 729 30.22 23.44 -21.74
CA PRO A 729 30.58 24.86 -21.73
C PRO A 729 29.46 25.73 -21.12
N SER A 730 29.76 26.43 -20.04
CA SER A 730 28.78 27.08 -19.16
C SER A 730 28.13 28.37 -19.70
N SER A 731 28.25 28.67 -21.00
CA SER A 731 27.75 29.93 -21.58
C SER A 731 26.27 29.93 -21.98
N ASN A 732 25.70 28.75 -22.28
CA ASN A 732 24.37 28.63 -22.92
C ASN A 732 23.38 27.77 -22.12
N ALA A 733 23.73 27.34 -20.91
CA ALA A 733 22.83 26.56 -20.07
C ALA A 733 21.68 27.46 -19.56
N SER A 734 20.43 27.11 -19.89
CA SER A 734 19.26 27.74 -19.28
C SER A 734 19.22 27.43 -17.77
N PRO A 735 18.70 28.33 -16.91
CA PRO A 735 18.37 28.01 -15.52
C PRO A 735 17.42 26.80 -15.38
N TRP A 736 16.74 26.44 -16.47
CA TRP A 736 15.80 25.32 -16.58
C TRP A 736 16.41 24.06 -17.26
N SER A 737 17.73 23.94 -17.33
CA SER A 737 18.41 22.75 -17.84
C SER A 737 18.38 21.63 -16.80
N GLU A 738 17.84 20.46 -17.15
CA GLU A 738 17.99 19.27 -16.31
C GLU A 738 19.47 18.79 -16.31
N PRO A 739 20.05 18.40 -15.16
CA PRO A 739 21.37 17.79 -15.10
C PRO A 739 21.32 16.29 -15.41
N ALA A 740 22.42 15.74 -15.90
CA ALA A 740 22.58 14.30 -16.04
C ALA A 740 22.50 13.60 -14.66
N ALA A 741 21.66 12.57 -14.52
CA ALA A 741 21.50 11.82 -13.27
C ALA A 741 22.82 11.27 -12.70
N VAL A 742 23.76 10.89 -13.59
CA VAL A 742 25.11 10.41 -13.22
C VAL A 742 25.90 11.47 -12.44
N ASP A 743 25.75 12.75 -12.76
CA ASP A 743 26.45 13.84 -12.07
C ASP A 743 25.86 14.10 -10.66
N VAL A 744 24.54 13.84 -10.50
CA VAL A 744 23.85 13.85 -9.19
C VAL A 744 24.32 12.69 -8.33
N GLU A 745 24.37 11.47 -8.86
CA GLU A 745 24.85 10.28 -8.15
C GLU A 745 26.34 10.39 -7.75
N LEU A 746 27.21 10.80 -8.69
CA LEU A 746 28.63 11.12 -8.48
C LEU A 746 28.81 12.12 -7.33
N THR A 747 28.05 13.21 -7.34
CA THR A 747 28.10 14.26 -6.33
C THR A 747 27.56 13.76 -4.97
N ALA A 748 26.57 12.86 -4.97
CA ALA A 748 26.02 12.24 -3.76
C ALA A 748 27.01 11.23 -3.11
N TYR A 749 27.73 10.41 -3.88
CA TYR A 749 28.82 9.58 -3.32
C TYR A 749 29.97 10.43 -2.77
N ALA A 750 30.35 11.52 -3.46
CA ALA A 750 31.37 12.45 -2.97
C ALA A 750 30.96 13.14 -1.64
N LEU A 751 29.65 13.35 -1.43
CA LEU A 751 29.09 13.81 -0.15
C LEU A 751 29.11 12.70 0.91
N LEU A 752 28.67 11.48 0.59
CA LEU A 752 28.69 10.33 1.50
C LEU A 752 30.10 9.99 1.99
N ALA A 753 31.10 10.00 1.10
CA ALA A 753 32.52 9.82 1.42
C ALA A 753 33.06 10.90 2.39
N GLN A 754 32.52 12.12 2.33
CA GLN A 754 32.86 13.19 3.28
C GLN A 754 32.18 12.98 4.63
N LEU A 755 30.89 12.65 4.65
CA LEU A 755 30.06 12.50 5.86
C LEU A 755 30.23 11.18 6.63
N THR A 756 30.95 10.21 6.09
CA THR A 756 31.16 8.88 6.72
C THR A 756 32.29 8.88 7.76
N LYS A 757 33.08 9.96 7.83
CA LYS A 757 34.14 10.16 8.84
C LYS A 757 33.54 10.28 10.27
N PRO A 758 34.14 9.63 11.30
CA PRO A 758 33.60 9.65 12.67
C PRO A 758 33.49 11.03 13.34
N SER A 759 34.32 12.00 12.93
CA SER A 759 34.26 13.39 13.41
C SER A 759 34.55 14.38 12.28
N LEU A 760 33.61 15.30 12.06
CA LEU A 760 33.69 16.31 11.00
C LEU A 760 34.22 17.64 11.54
N THR A 761 35.19 18.24 10.85
CA THR A 761 35.63 19.61 11.13
C THR A 761 34.65 20.63 10.58
N GLN A 762 34.64 21.85 11.12
CA GLN A 762 33.77 22.94 10.63
C GLN A 762 34.00 23.28 9.13
N LYS A 763 35.21 23.00 8.60
CA LYS A 763 35.54 23.14 7.17
C LYS A 763 34.92 22.02 6.32
N GLU A 764 34.95 20.78 6.80
CA GLU A 764 34.28 19.65 6.14
C GLU A 764 32.75 19.82 6.16
N ILE A 765 32.18 20.31 7.28
CA ILE A 765 30.76 20.68 7.38
C ILE A 765 30.40 21.75 6.35
N ALA A 766 31.17 22.86 6.28
CA ALA A 766 30.91 23.92 5.31
C ALA A 766 30.99 23.43 3.85
N LYS A 767 31.96 22.56 3.54
CA LYS A 767 32.09 21.94 2.21
C LYS A 767 30.90 21.02 1.89
N ALA A 768 30.46 20.21 2.85
CA ALA A 768 29.25 19.40 2.72
C ALA A 768 28.00 20.26 2.49
N THR A 769 27.85 21.39 3.19
CA THR A 769 26.77 22.36 2.94
C THR A 769 26.79 22.90 1.51
N SER A 770 27.97 23.24 0.97
CA SER A 770 28.12 23.68 -0.43
C SER A 770 27.76 22.61 -1.47
N ILE A 771 28.00 21.33 -1.17
CA ILE A 771 27.59 20.21 -2.04
C ILE A 771 26.07 20.01 -1.97
N VAL A 772 25.51 20.04 -0.76
CA VAL A 772 24.07 19.96 -0.52
C VAL A 772 23.32 21.15 -1.13
N ALA A 773 23.93 22.34 -1.18
CA ALA A 773 23.35 23.50 -1.85
C ALA A 773 23.18 23.29 -3.36
N TRP A 774 24.05 22.52 -4.01
CA TRP A 774 23.86 22.11 -5.41
C TRP A 774 22.81 21.00 -5.54
N LEU A 775 22.93 19.91 -4.77
CA LEU A 775 21.96 18.80 -4.79
C LEU A 775 20.53 19.28 -4.51
N SER A 776 20.35 20.26 -3.63
CA SER A 776 19.04 20.85 -3.33
C SER A 776 18.38 21.51 -4.55
N LYS A 777 19.15 21.98 -5.54
CA LYS A 777 18.61 22.60 -6.77
C LYS A 777 18.10 21.55 -7.75
N GLN A 778 18.69 20.36 -7.76
CA GLN A 778 18.40 19.30 -8.74
C GLN A 778 17.19 18.42 -8.39
N ARG A 779 16.33 18.89 -7.48
CA ARG A 779 15.16 18.14 -7.01
C ARG A 779 13.90 18.48 -7.82
N ASN A 780 13.21 17.45 -8.28
CA ASN A 780 11.92 17.53 -8.97
C ASN A 780 10.78 17.98 -8.03
N ALA A 781 9.63 18.34 -8.59
CA ALA A 781 8.46 18.88 -7.87
C ALA A 781 7.93 18.01 -6.72
N TYR A 782 8.24 16.71 -6.72
CA TYR A 782 7.81 15.73 -5.72
C TYR A 782 8.88 15.48 -4.65
N GLY A 783 10.12 15.95 -4.86
CA GLY A 783 11.23 15.85 -3.92
C GLY A 783 12.25 14.75 -4.24
N GLY A 784 12.08 14.03 -5.35
CA GLY A 784 13.09 13.14 -5.94
C GLY A 784 14.02 13.89 -6.89
N PHE A 785 14.76 13.17 -7.73
CA PHE A 785 15.71 13.69 -8.71
C PHE A 785 15.32 13.25 -10.14
N SER A 786 16.25 13.13 -11.10
CA SER A 786 15.93 12.86 -12.51
C SER A 786 15.87 11.38 -12.88
N SER A 787 16.43 10.48 -12.05
CA SER A 787 16.30 9.04 -12.20
C SER A 787 16.01 8.35 -10.85
N THR A 788 16.25 7.04 -10.79
CA THR A 788 16.10 6.21 -9.58
C THR A 788 17.28 6.34 -8.63
N GLN A 789 18.49 6.10 -9.13
CA GLN A 789 19.64 5.78 -8.28
C GLN A 789 20.32 7.05 -7.76
N ASP A 790 20.31 8.12 -8.56
CA ASP A 790 20.53 9.47 -8.07
C ASP A 790 19.51 9.82 -6.98
N THR A 791 18.22 9.51 -7.13
CA THR A 791 17.22 9.72 -6.08
C THR A 791 17.53 8.91 -4.81
N VAL A 792 17.83 7.61 -4.93
CA VAL A 792 18.16 6.72 -3.81
C VAL A 792 19.43 7.18 -3.09
N VAL A 793 20.53 7.41 -3.80
CA VAL A 793 21.82 7.79 -3.22
C VAL A 793 21.82 9.24 -2.74
N ALA A 794 21.16 10.18 -3.43
CA ALA A 794 21.05 11.56 -2.97
C ALA A 794 20.12 11.68 -1.75
N LEU A 795 19.00 10.96 -1.67
CA LEU A 795 18.20 10.93 -0.44
C LEU A 795 18.95 10.25 0.72
N GLN A 796 19.73 9.21 0.47
CA GLN A 796 20.65 8.63 1.44
C GLN A 796 21.70 9.66 1.94
N ALA A 797 22.31 10.41 1.02
CA ALA A 797 23.30 11.44 1.32
C ALA A 797 22.69 12.65 2.06
N LEU A 798 21.49 13.08 1.68
CA LEU A 798 20.74 14.15 2.34
C LEU A 798 20.27 13.74 3.74
N ALA A 799 19.80 12.50 3.94
CA ALA A 799 19.48 11.96 5.27
C ALA A 799 20.72 11.88 6.18
N LYS A 800 21.87 11.43 5.62
CA LYS A 800 23.16 11.43 6.33
C LYS A 800 23.62 12.86 6.67
N TYR A 801 23.43 13.83 5.79
CA TYR A 801 23.75 15.24 6.06
C TYR A 801 22.82 15.84 7.13
N ALA A 802 21.51 15.58 7.02
CA ALA A 802 20.50 16.09 7.92
C ALA A 802 20.65 15.57 9.36
N THR A 803 21.29 14.42 9.55
CA THR A 803 21.63 13.84 10.86
C THR A 803 23.02 14.19 11.40
N THR A 804 23.90 14.85 10.63
CA THR A 804 25.32 15.07 11.02
C THR A 804 25.82 16.51 10.90
N ALA A 805 25.23 17.33 10.02
CA ALA A 805 25.79 18.63 9.65
C ALA A 805 24.73 19.74 9.48
N TYR A 806 23.48 19.40 9.15
CA TYR A 806 22.37 20.36 9.08
C TYR A 806 22.04 20.94 10.47
N ARG A 807 21.73 22.24 10.51
CA ARG A 807 21.12 22.88 11.69
C ARG A 807 19.65 23.15 11.38
N PRO A 808 18.71 22.74 12.25
CA PRO A 808 17.29 22.98 12.04
C PRO A 808 16.97 24.47 12.10
N SER A 809 15.84 24.86 11.50
CA SER A 809 15.35 26.23 11.57
C SER A 809 14.64 26.48 12.91
N GLU A 810 15.03 27.55 13.61
CA GLU A 810 14.41 27.97 14.88
C GLU A 810 13.27 28.95 14.61
N GLU A 811 13.59 30.07 13.95
CA GLU A 811 12.62 31.03 13.41
C GLU A 811 13.16 31.63 12.10
N ILE A 812 12.37 31.52 11.02
CA ILE A 812 12.64 32.15 9.72
C ILE A 812 11.36 32.78 9.18
N ASN A 813 11.45 34.03 8.75
CA ASN A 813 10.45 34.70 7.93
C ASN A 813 10.95 34.73 6.48
N LEU A 814 10.24 34.02 5.59
CA LEU A 814 10.46 34.03 4.15
C LEU A 814 9.41 34.93 3.49
N VAL A 815 9.85 35.92 2.72
CA VAL A 815 8.99 36.79 1.93
C VAL A 815 9.16 36.47 0.44
N VAL A 816 8.06 36.19 -0.25
CA VAL A 816 8.00 36.01 -1.70
C VAL A 816 7.36 37.25 -2.30
N LYS A 817 8.08 37.96 -3.16
CA LYS A 817 7.66 39.20 -3.80
C LYS A 817 7.62 39.04 -5.32
N SER A 818 6.60 39.59 -5.96
CA SER A 818 6.58 39.85 -7.41
C SER A 818 7.04 41.27 -7.71
N THR A 819 7.44 41.54 -8.95
CA THR A 819 7.57 42.91 -9.48
C THR A 819 6.24 43.68 -9.51
N GLU A 820 5.09 42.99 -9.46
CA GLU A 820 3.76 43.57 -9.64
C GLU A 820 2.91 43.50 -8.35
N ASN A 821 3.44 44.05 -7.26
CA ASN A 821 2.79 44.24 -5.95
C ASN A 821 2.30 42.98 -5.19
N PHE A 822 2.35 41.77 -5.76
CA PHE A 822 2.11 40.54 -5.00
C PHE A 822 3.22 40.32 -3.97
N GLN A 823 2.84 40.20 -2.69
CA GLN A 823 3.74 39.81 -1.61
C GLN A 823 3.06 38.77 -0.70
N ARG A 824 3.76 37.68 -0.43
CA ARG A 824 3.37 36.65 0.56
C ARG A 824 4.49 36.45 1.57
N THR A 825 4.14 36.23 2.83
CA THR A 825 5.11 35.92 3.90
C THR A 825 4.76 34.57 4.52
N PHE A 826 5.76 33.71 4.66
CA PHE A 826 5.69 32.43 5.35
C PHE A 826 6.53 32.53 6.62
N ASN A 827 5.97 32.10 7.75
CA ASN A 827 6.67 32.02 9.03
C ASN A 827 6.97 30.55 9.33
N ILE A 828 8.26 30.24 9.49
CA ILE A 828 8.77 28.90 9.75
C ILE A 828 9.34 28.88 11.16
N GLN A 829 8.85 27.96 11.97
CA GLN A 829 9.23 27.73 13.36
C GLN A 829 9.61 26.26 13.54
N SER A 830 10.28 25.93 14.63
CA SER A 830 10.59 24.54 15.01
C SER A 830 9.36 23.60 14.98
N VAL A 831 8.18 24.10 15.38
CA VAL A 831 6.93 23.34 15.45
C VAL A 831 6.33 23.05 14.06
N ASN A 832 6.40 24.00 13.12
CA ASN A 832 5.83 23.83 11.78
C ASN A 832 6.87 23.41 10.71
N ARG A 833 8.09 23.08 11.13
CA ARG A 833 9.24 22.67 10.30
C ARG A 833 8.92 21.66 9.20
N LEU A 834 8.07 20.67 9.49
CA LEU A 834 7.67 19.61 8.55
C LEU A 834 6.38 19.89 7.78
N VAL A 835 5.69 21.01 8.04
CA VAL A 835 4.41 21.36 7.41
C VAL A 835 4.65 21.91 6.01
N PHE A 836 4.08 21.27 4.99
CA PHE A 836 4.15 21.75 3.61
C PHE A 836 3.29 23.01 3.43
N GLN A 837 3.93 24.17 3.33
CA GLN A 837 3.26 25.44 3.03
C GLN A 837 3.33 25.67 1.51
N LYS A 838 2.20 25.94 0.86
CA LYS A 838 2.11 26.13 -0.60
C LYS A 838 1.17 27.29 -0.96
N GLU A 839 1.59 28.10 -1.92
CA GLU A 839 0.84 29.24 -2.44
C GLU A 839 0.92 29.29 -3.97
N THR A 840 -0.19 29.62 -4.64
CA THR A 840 -0.22 29.84 -6.09
C THR A 840 0.34 31.21 -6.46
N LEU A 841 1.21 31.26 -7.47
CA LEU A 841 1.76 32.52 -7.99
C LEU A 841 0.81 33.04 -9.09
N PRO A 842 0.28 34.28 -8.97
CA PRO A 842 -0.83 34.72 -9.83
C PRO A 842 -0.40 35.11 -11.25
N ASN A 843 0.80 35.67 -11.41
CA ASN A 843 1.24 36.25 -12.68
C ASN A 843 2.34 35.38 -13.30
N VAL A 844 2.09 34.85 -14.50
CA VAL A 844 3.02 34.02 -15.28
C VAL A 844 2.89 34.43 -16.76
N PRO A 845 3.96 34.85 -17.45
CA PRO A 845 5.35 34.94 -16.99
C PRO A 845 5.56 36.05 -15.95
N GLY A 846 6.67 36.00 -15.22
CA GLY A 846 7.00 37.01 -14.21
C GLY A 846 8.25 36.68 -13.40
N MET A 847 8.88 37.70 -12.82
CA MET A 847 10.04 37.54 -11.93
C MET A 847 9.61 37.62 -10.47
N TYR A 848 10.02 36.64 -9.68
CA TYR A 848 9.72 36.55 -8.25
C TYR A 848 11.02 36.52 -7.44
N THR A 849 11.08 37.29 -6.35
CA THR A 849 12.23 37.34 -5.44
C THR A 849 11.85 36.72 -4.09
N LEU A 850 12.69 35.80 -3.65
CA LEU A 850 12.60 35.03 -2.41
C LEU A 850 13.58 35.64 -1.40
N GLU A 851 13.09 36.22 -0.30
CA GLU A 851 13.91 36.82 0.76
C GLU A 851 13.72 36.08 2.08
N ALA A 852 14.73 35.34 2.52
CA ALA A 852 14.73 34.63 3.81
C ALA A 852 15.48 35.44 4.88
N SER A 853 14.88 35.56 6.07
CA SER A 853 15.43 36.27 7.22
C SER A 853 15.17 35.51 8.52
N GLY A 854 16.11 35.53 9.48
CA GLY A 854 16.01 34.78 10.74
C GLY A 854 17.28 33.95 11.03
N GLN A 855 17.11 32.79 11.66
CA GLN A 855 18.18 31.82 11.92
C GLN A 855 17.77 30.39 11.52
N GLY A 856 18.55 29.77 10.63
CA GLY A 856 18.34 28.40 10.16
C GLY A 856 18.58 28.24 8.67
N CYS A 857 17.85 27.32 8.04
CA CYS A 857 17.86 27.05 6.60
C CYS A 857 16.45 26.64 6.12
N VAL A 858 15.78 27.51 5.36
CA VAL A 858 14.49 27.22 4.71
C VAL A 858 14.72 26.63 3.32
N TYR A 859 13.99 25.57 2.99
CA TYR A 859 13.96 24.99 1.64
C TYR A 859 12.73 25.53 0.90
N VAL A 860 12.95 26.08 -0.29
CA VAL A 860 11.94 26.77 -1.10
C VAL A 860 11.98 26.20 -2.50
N GLN A 861 10.82 25.91 -3.07
CA GLN A 861 10.70 25.22 -4.35
C GLN A 861 9.58 25.87 -5.18
N THR A 862 9.96 26.43 -6.33
CA THR A 862 9.03 27.07 -7.26
C THR A 862 8.79 26.13 -8.43
N VAL A 863 7.53 25.77 -8.68
CA VAL A 863 7.14 24.83 -9.74
C VAL A 863 6.27 25.57 -10.75
N LEU A 864 6.61 25.40 -12.02
CA LEU A 864 5.92 25.94 -13.18
C LEU A 864 5.41 24.78 -14.05
N ARG A 865 4.11 24.76 -14.30
CA ARG A 865 3.43 23.79 -15.17
C ARG A 865 2.77 24.52 -16.33
N TYR A 866 2.90 23.98 -17.54
CA TYR A 866 2.21 24.46 -18.74
C TYR A 866 2.08 23.33 -19.75
N ASN A 867 1.14 23.42 -20.68
CA ASN A 867 1.04 22.49 -21.80
C ASN A 867 1.65 23.10 -23.06
N ILE A 868 2.30 22.25 -23.86
CA ILE A 868 2.72 22.57 -25.24
C ILE A 868 2.11 21.56 -26.21
N LEU A 869 1.98 21.93 -27.48
CA LEU A 869 1.76 20.93 -28.52
C LEU A 869 3.02 20.05 -28.64
N PRO A 870 2.89 18.72 -28.76
CA PRO A 870 4.05 17.83 -28.76
C PRO A 870 4.96 18.11 -29.97
N PRO A 871 6.26 18.42 -29.76
CA PRO A 871 7.19 18.59 -30.86
C PRO A 871 7.42 17.24 -31.57
N LYS A 872 7.63 17.28 -32.88
CA LYS A 872 7.97 16.10 -33.70
C LYS A 872 9.42 15.65 -33.48
N ASN A 873 9.75 15.29 -32.24
CA ASN A 873 11.04 14.73 -31.89
C ASN A 873 11.09 13.25 -32.28
N MET A 874 11.91 12.93 -33.27
CA MET A 874 12.22 11.57 -33.75
C MET A 874 13.74 11.30 -33.64
N THR A 875 14.37 11.80 -32.57
CA THR A 875 15.83 11.85 -32.43
C THR A 875 16.47 10.56 -31.94
N THR A 876 15.71 9.70 -31.24
CA THR A 876 16.21 8.49 -30.56
C THR A 876 15.35 7.26 -30.78
N PHE A 877 14.03 7.42 -30.94
CA PHE A 877 13.09 6.37 -31.31
C PHE A 877 12.39 6.70 -32.64
N SER A 878 12.23 5.68 -33.48
CA SER A 878 11.27 5.70 -34.57
C SER A 878 9.90 5.30 -34.02
N LEU A 879 8.86 6.02 -34.42
CA LEU A 879 7.50 5.80 -33.96
C LEU A 879 6.51 6.18 -35.08
N SER A 880 5.71 5.22 -35.51
CA SER A 880 4.54 5.45 -36.36
C SER A 880 3.33 4.66 -35.84
N VAL A 881 2.14 5.09 -36.25
CA VAL A 881 0.88 4.43 -35.89
C VAL A 881 -0.02 4.36 -37.12
N GLU A 882 -0.55 3.17 -37.36
CA GLU A 882 -1.58 2.89 -38.36
C GLU A 882 -2.90 2.62 -37.64
N ILE A 883 -4.01 3.07 -38.23
CA ILE A 883 -5.35 2.91 -37.64
C ILE A 883 -6.28 2.24 -38.64
N GLY A 884 -6.79 1.06 -38.28
CA GLY A 884 -7.73 0.30 -39.09
C GLY A 884 -9.06 1.03 -39.25
N LYS A 885 -9.53 1.18 -40.50
CA LYS A 885 -10.77 1.91 -40.84
C LYS A 885 -12.02 1.03 -40.86
N ASP A 886 -11.90 -0.24 -40.50
CA ASP A 886 -12.82 -1.34 -40.79
C ASP A 886 -14.26 -1.18 -40.24
N ARG A 887 -14.50 -0.15 -39.42
CA ARG A 887 -15.82 0.19 -38.83
C ARG A 887 -16.13 1.70 -38.83
N CYS A 888 -15.59 2.46 -39.80
CA CYS A 888 -16.00 3.86 -40.00
C CYS A 888 -17.48 4.02 -40.43
N GLU A 889 -18.06 3.01 -41.10
CA GLU A 889 -19.27 3.19 -41.91
C GLU A 889 -20.62 2.96 -41.18
N GLN A 890 -20.62 2.71 -39.85
CA GLN A 890 -21.85 2.52 -39.08
C GLN A 890 -21.99 3.56 -37.94
N PRO A 891 -23.06 4.39 -37.94
CA PRO A 891 -23.29 5.42 -36.92
C PRO A 891 -23.87 4.87 -35.59
N THR A 892 -23.89 3.56 -35.40
CA THR A 892 -24.39 2.89 -34.19
C THR A 892 -23.24 2.47 -33.27
N SER A 893 -23.23 3.00 -32.05
CA SER A 893 -22.28 2.62 -30.99
C SER A 893 -22.41 1.12 -30.60
N PRO A 894 -21.33 0.47 -30.11
CA PRO A 894 -19.99 1.01 -29.88
C PRO A 894 -19.10 0.92 -31.13
N ARG A 895 -18.57 2.08 -31.55
CA ARG A 895 -17.56 2.18 -32.60
C ARG A 895 -16.22 1.70 -32.06
N SER A 896 -15.42 1.01 -32.87
CA SER A 896 -14.14 0.46 -32.43
C SER A 896 -13.04 0.68 -33.47
N LEU A 897 -11.88 1.16 -33.01
CA LEU A 897 -10.70 1.45 -33.83
C LEU A 897 -9.59 0.44 -33.47
N THR A 898 -8.93 -0.12 -34.48
CA THR A 898 -7.74 -0.95 -34.27
C THR A 898 -6.50 -0.08 -34.42
N LEU A 899 -5.72 0.05 -33.36
CA LEU A 899 -4.44 0.74 -33.33
C LEU A 899 -3.32 -0.27 -33.58
N THR A 900 -2.46 0.01 -34.57
CA THR A 900 -1.22 -0.72 -34.83
C THR A 900 -0.06 0.25 -34.65
N ILE A 901 0.76 0.02 -33.63
CA ILE A 901 1.88 0.90 -33.25
C ILE A 901 3.18 0.24 -33.70
N HIS A 902 3.98 0.93 -34.51
CA HIS A 902 5.30 0.49 -34.95
C HIS A 902 6.38 1.33 -34.25
N THR A 903 7.38 0.67 -33.67
CA THR A 903 8.50 1.40 -33.04
C THR A 903 9.83 0.63 -33.12
N SER A 904 10.93 1.39 -33.21
CA SER A 904 12.30 0.87 -33.09
C SER A 904 13.21 1.92 -32.47
N TYR A 905 14.32 1.47 -31.90
CA TYR A 905 15.37 2.35 -31.42
C TYR A 905 16.27 2.79 -32.57
N VAL A 906 16.46 4.10 -32.76
CA VAL A 906 17.31 4.69 -33.82
C VAL A 906 18.46 5.54 -33.26
N GLY A 907 18.60 5.60 -31.93
CA GLY A 907 19.66 6.33 -31.25
C GLY A 907 21.07 5.74 -31.44
N SER A 908 22.01 6.35 -30.71
CA SER A 908 23.45 6.07 -30.82
C SER A 908 23.87 4.69 -30.28
N ARG A 909 23.10 4.12 -29.35
CA ARG A 909 23.32 2.80 -28.75
C ARG A 909 22.97 1.64 -29.71
N SER A 910 23.27 0.41 -29.32
CA SER A 910 22.85 -0.81 -30.04
C SER A 910 21.35 -1.07 -29.90
N SER A 911 20.85 -0.90 -28.68
CA SER A 911 19.45 -0.95 -28.26
C SER A 911 19.19 0.14 -27.21
N SER A 912 17.92 0.43 -26.94
CA SER A 912 17.51 1.13 -25.72
C SER A 912 17.67 0.22 -24.50
N ASN A 913 17.44 0.79 -23.32
CA ASN A 913 17.08 0.01 -22.13
C ASN A 913 15.61 -0.48 -22.24
N MET A 914 15.00 -0.87 -21.11
CA MET A 914 13.54 -1.01 -21.00
C MET A 914 12.84 0.24 -21.55
N ALA A 915 12.00 0.04 -22.55
CA ALA A 915 11.22 1.10 -23.17
C ALA A 915 9.75 0.98 -22.73
N ILE A 916 9.09 2.12 -22.56
CA ILE A 916 7.65 2.17 -22.32
C ILE A 916 6.97 2.76 -23.55
N VAL A 917 5.96 2.06 -24.05
CA VAL A 917 4.96 2.62 -24.99
C VAL A 917 3.77 3.08 -24.14
N GLU A 918 3.66 4.38 -23.94
CA GLU A 918 2.53 5.03 -23.28
C GLU A 918 1.54 5.48 -24.35
N VAL A 919 0.37 4.83 -24.38
CA VAL A 919 -0.75 5.19 -25.26
C VAL A 919 -1.77 5.95 -24.43
N LYS A 920 -1.90 7.26 -24.65
CA LYS A 920 -3.03 8.03 -24.12
C LYS A 920 -4.25 7.77 -24.99
N MET A 921 -5.40 7.50 -24.39
CA MET A 921 -6.65 7.24 -25.11
C MET A 921 -7.28 8.53 -25.66
N LEU A 922 -8.09 8.38 -26.72
CA LEU A 922 -9.02 9.42 -27.18
C LEU A 922 -10.17 9.56 -26.16
N SER A 923 -10.74 10.76 -26.03
CA SER A 923 -11.85 11.02 -25.10
C SER A 923 -13.05 10.11 -25.39
N GLY A 924 -13.52 9.40 -24.36
CA GLY A 924 -14.62 8.44 -24.47
C GLY A 924 -14.24 7.06 -25.05
N PHE A 925 -12.95 6.78 -25.30
CA PHE A 925 -12.47 5.46 -25.71
C PHE A 925 -11.77 4.70 -24.58
N SER A 926 -11.88 3.37 -24.64
CA SER A 926 -11.24 2.42 -23.71
C SER A 926 -10.70 1.19 -24.47
N PRO A 927 -9.58 0.56 -24.06
CA PRO A 927 -9.15 -0.72 -24.62
C PRO A 927 -10.21 -1.81 -24.43
N VAL A 928 -10.36 -2.69 -25.42
CA VAL A 928 -11.32 -3.82 -25.36
C VAL A 928 -10.82 -4.88 -24.36
N GLU A 929 -11.75 -5.55 -23.67
CA GLU A 929 -11.43 -6.66 -22.77
C GLU A 929 -10.56 -7.74 -23.45
N GLY A 930 -9.65 -8.36 -22.70
CA GLY A 930 -8.68 -9.31 -23.23
C GLY A 930 -7.43 -8.70 -23.88
N THR A 931 -7.40 -7.39 -24.18
CA THR A 931 -6.22 -6.68 -24.75
C THR A 931 -4.93 -6.96 -23.98
N ASN A 932 -4.99 -7.05 -22.65
CA ASN A 932 -3.87 -7.40 -21.79
C ASN A 932 -3.23 -8.75 -22.18
N GLN A 933 -4.04 -9.80 -22.36
CA GLN A 933 -3.58 -11.14 -22.71
C GLN A 933 -2.99 -11.21 -24.13
N LEU A 934 -3.53 -10.43 -25.07
CA LEU A 934 -3.04 -10.35 -26.45
C LEU A 934 -1.69 -9.64 -26.54
N LEU A 935 -1.51 -8.55 -25.77
CA LEU A 935 -0.25 -7.81 -25.71
C LEU A 935 0.84 -8.58 -24.96
N LEU A 936 0.52 -9.27 -23.87
CA LEU A 936 1.47 -10.13 -23.13
C LEU A 936 1.95 -11.37 -23.91
N GLN A 937 1.36 -11.67 -25.07
CA GLN A 937 1.83 -12.72 -25.99
C GLN A 937 2.81 -12.19 -27.06
N GLN A 938 2.97 -10.86 -27.18
CA GLN A 938 3.87 -10.26 -28.16
C GLN A 938 5.33 -10.33 -27.70
N PRO A 939 6.30 -10.45 -28.63
CA PRO A 939 7.72 -10.42 -28.28
C PRO A 939 8.10 -9.12 -27.56
N LEU A 940 9.07 -9.24 -26.65
CA LEU A 940 9.62 -8.18 -25.80
C LEU A 940 8.64 -7.58 -24.75
N VAL A 941 7.32 -7.80 -24.85
CA VAL A 941 6.37 -7.31 -23.83
C VAL A 941 6.49 -8.11 -22.55
N LYS A 942 6.80 -7.44 -21.43
CA LYS A 942 6.95 -8.06 -20.10
C LYS A 942 5.78 -7.79 -19.17
N LYS A 943 5.18 -6.60 -19.28
CA LYS A 943 4.06 -6.12 -18.45
C LYS A 943 3.18 -5.18 -19.28
N VAL A 944 1.89 -5.15 -18.97
CA VAL A 944 0.91 -4.20 -19.48
C VAL A 944 0.13 -3.64 -18.29
N GLU A 945 -0.14 -2.34 -18.29
CA GLU A 945 -0.80 -1.63 -17.17
C GLU A 945 -1.78 -0.58 -17.70
N PHE A 946 -2.93 -0.46 -17.03
CA PHE A 946 -4.04 0.41 -17.43
C PHE A 946 -4.17 1.55 -16.39
N GLY A 947 -3.95 2.78 -16.84
CA GLY A 947 -4.25 3.99 -16.08
C GLY A 947 -5.71 4.44 -16.28
N THR A 948 -6.02 5.65 -15.84
CA THR A 948 -7.38 6.23 -15.98
C THR A 948 -7.71 6.65 -17.42
N ASP A 949 -6.72 7.15 -18.17
CA ASP A 949 -6.82 7.47 -19.60
C ASP A 949 -5.58 7.03 -20.41
N THR A 950 -4.78 6.11 -19.88
CA THR A 950 -3.53 5.62 -20.50
C THR A 950 -3.40 4.09 -20.47
N LEU A 951 -2.66 3.55 -21.44
CA LEU A 951 -2.22 2.17 -21.50
C LEU A 951 -0.69 2.15 -21.62
N ASN A 952 -0.02 1.53 -20.65
CA ASN A 952 1.44 1.45 -20.59
C ASN A 952 1.88 0.02 -20.93
N ILE A 953 2.69 -0.12 -21.98
CA ILE A 953 3.27 -1.39 -22.42
C ILE A 953 4.77 -1.34 -22.11
N TYR A 954 5.25 -2.27 -21.29
CA TYR A 954 6.65 -2.35 -20.83
C TYR A 954 7.42 -3.36 -21.69
N LEU A 955 8.48 -2.90 -22.36
CA LEU A 955 9.27 -3.67 -23.32
C LEU A 955 10.69 -3.91 -22.79
N ASP A 956 11.18 -5.14 -22.86
CA ASP A 956 12.51 -5.59 -22.38
C ASP A 956 13.66 -4.70 -22.88
N GLU A 957 13.75 -4.55 -24.21
CA GLU A 957 14.56 -3.56 -24.92
C GLU A 957 13.89 -3.21 -26.26
N LEU A 958 14.26 -2.11 -26.89
CA LEU A 958 14.01 -1.86 -28.31
C LEU A 958 15.35 -1.82 -29.07
N ILE A 959 15.43 -2.66 -30.11
CA ILE A 959 16.52 -2.71 -31.08
C ILE A 959 16.16 -1.88 -32.34
N LYS A 960 17.10 -1.82 -33.29
CA LYS A 960 16.92 -1.16 -34.60
C LYS A 960 15.88 -1.84 -35.50
N ASN A 961 15.44 -3.06 -35.17
CA ASN A 961 14.35 -3.77 -35.87
C ASN A 961 12.98 -3.31 -35.34
N THR A 962 12.11 -2.85 -36.24
CA THR A 962 10.74 -2.41 -35.92
C THR A 962 9.91 -3.50 -35.26
N GLN A 963 9.47 -3.24 -34.03
CA GLN A 963 8.45 -4.01 -33.33
C GLN A 963 7.07 -3.45 -33.67
N THR A 964 6.03 -4.29 -33.61
CA THR A 964 4.66 -3.92 -33.95
C THR A 964 3.71 -4.43 -32.87
N TYR A 965 2.86 -3.54 -32.35
CA TYR A 965 1.89 -3.83 -31.29
C TYR A 965 0.49 -3.42 -31.74
N THR A 966 -0.42 -4.38 -31.86
CA THR A 966 -1.78 -4.16 -32.37
C THR A 966 -2.81 -4.51 -31.30
N PHE A 967 -3.77 -3.62 -31.07
CA PHE A 967 -4.93 -3.84 -30.20
C PHE A 967 -6.12 -2.95 -30.61
N THR A 968 -7.29 -3.22 -30.05
CA THR A 968 -8.53 -2.50 -30.39
C THR A 968 -9.01 -1.65 -29.20
N ILE A 969 -9.42 -0.42 -29.49
CA ILE A 969 -10.12 0.47 -28.56
C ILE A 969 -11.59 0.60 -28.97
N SER A 970 -12.49 0.65 -28.01
CA SER A 970 -13.94 0.85 -28.19
C SER A 970 -14.38 2.18 -27.61
N GLN A 971 -15.32 2.85 -28.28
CA GLN A 971 -15.94 4.08 -27.80
C GLN A 971 -17.08 3.74 -26.83
N SER A 972 -16.91 4.07 -25.55
CA SER A 972 -17.90 3.89 -24.48
C SER A 972 -18.82 5.10 -24.33
N VAL A 973 -18.31 6.31 -24.61
CA VAL A 973 -19.07 7.56 -24.61
C VAL A 973 -18.87 8.28 -25.95
N LEU A 974 -19.96 8.72 -26.57
CA LEU A 974 -19.88 9.46 -27.84
C LEU A 974 -19.31 10.86 -27.61
N VAL A 975 -18.10 11.06 -28.13
CA VAL A 975 -17.39 12.34 -28.22
C VAL A 975 -17.05 12.58 -29.69
N THR A 976 -17.14 13.83 -30.12
CA THR A 976 -16.90 14.33 -31.48
C THR A 976 -16.05 15.60 -31.44
N ASN A 977 -15.51 16.02 -32.58
CA ASN A 977 -14.48 17.06 -32.68
C ASN A 977 -13.23 16.69 -31.84
N LEU A 978 -12.86 15.42 -31.81
CA LEU A 978 -11.80 14.86 -30.97
C LEU A 978 -10.45 15.55 -31.21
N LYS A 979 -9.72 15.83 -30.13
CA LYS A 979 -8.35 16.35 -30.22
C LYS A 979 -7.38 15.18 -30.35
N PRO A 980 -6.29 15.30 -31.12
CA PRO A 980 -5.36 14.21 -31.30
C PRO A 980 -4.74 13.75 -29.97
N ALA A 981 -4.93 12.48 -29.64
CA ALA A 981 -4.28 11.84 -28.50
C ALA A 981 -2.80 11.54 -28.83
N THR A 982 -2.02 11.22 -27.80
CA THR A 982 -0.57 11.05 -27.90
C THR A 982 -0.16 9.61 -27.63
N ILE A 983 0.66 9.05 -28.52
CA ILE A 983 1.47 7.87 -28.23
C ILE A 983 2.89 8.35 -28.01
N LYS A 984 3.46 7.97 -26.86
CA LYS A 984 4.82 8.30 -26.45
C LYS A 984 5.61 7.00 -26.32
N VAL A 985 6.79 6.95 -26.92
CA VAL A 985 7.80 5.91 -26.65
C VAL A 985 9.01 6.56 -26.04
N TYR A 986 9.48 6.03 -24.91
CA TYR A 986 10.65 6.55 -24.21
C TYR A 986 11.44 5.44 -23.53
N ASP A 987 12.76 5.64 -23.44
CA ASP A 987 13.61 4.87 -22.53
C ASP A 987 13.21 5.25 -21.10
N TYR A 988 12.76 4.29 -20.30
CA TYR A 988 12.18 4.60 -18.99
C TYR A 988 13.22 5.18 -18.01
N TYR A 989 14.51 4.94 -18.24
CA TYR A 989 15.60 5.36 -17.36
C TYR A 989 16.39 6.56 -17.90
N LEU A 990 16.19 6.92 -19.17
CA LEU A 990 16.67 8.14 -19.82
C LEU A 990 15.49 8.85 -20.51
N PRO A 991 14.60 9.57 -19.77
CA PRO A 991 13.38 10.14 -20.34
C PRO A 991 13.59 11.17 -21.47
N ASP A 992 14.80 11.73 -21.60
CA ASP A 992 15.25 12.54 -22.74
C ASP A 992 15.27 11.75 -24.06
N GLU A 993 15.58 10.45 -24.01
CA GLU A 993 15.46 9.55 -25.15
C GLU A 993 13.98 9.17 -25.34
N GLN A 994 13.24 10.07 -26.01
CA GLN A 994 11.81 9.93 -26.26
C GLN A 994 11.41 10.33 -27.68
N ALA A 995 10.38 9.67 -28.21
CA ALA A 995 9.62 10.11 -29.38
C ALA A 995 8.13 10.21 -29.01
N THR A 996 7.43 11.19 -29.58
CA THR A 996 5.99 11.37 -29.40
C THR A 996 5.32 11.57 -30.75
N ILE A 997 4.24 10.84 -31.00
CA ILE A 997 3.38 11.03 -32.17
C ILE A 997 1.95 11.34 -31.71
N GLN A 998 1.26 12.18 -32.46
CA GLN A 998 -0.17 12.37 -32.31
C GLN A 998 -0.95 11.45 -33.23
N TYR A 999 -2.05 10.90 -32.72
CA TYR A 999 -3.01 10.14 -33.50
C TYR A 999 -4.41 10.73 -33.32
N SER A 1000 -5.15 10.85 -34.41
CA SER A 1000 -6.54 11.31 -34.42
C SER A 1000 -7.46 10.18 -34.85
N ASP A 1001 -8.75 10.34 -34.60
CA ASP A 1001 -9.77 9.42 -35.10
C ASP A 1001 -9.86 9.49 -36.64
N PRO A 1002 -9.67 8.41 -37.42
CA PRO A 1002 -9.59 8.46 -38.88
C PRO A 1002 -10.94 8.49 -39.63
N CYS A 1003 -12.05 8.66 -38.89
CA CYS A 1003 -13.39 8.86 -39.45
C CYS A 1003 -14.14 10.09 -38.88
N GLU A 1004 -13.40 11.06 -38.32
CA GLU A 1004 -13.83 12.48 -38.24
C GLU A 1004 -13.10 13.32 -39.31
#